data_AF-A0A5J9W175-F1
#
_entry.id   AF-A0A5J9W175-F1
#
_cell.length_a   1.000
_cell.length_b   1.000
_cell.length_c   1.000
_cell.angle_alpha   90.00
_cell.angle_beta   90.00
_cell.angle_gamma   90.00
#
_symmetry.space_group_name_H-M   'P 1'
#
loop_
_entity.id
_entity.type
_entity.pdbx_description
1 polymer ?
#
loop_
_entity_poly.entity_id
_entity_poly.type
_entity_poly.pdbx_seq_one_letter_code
_entity_poly.pdbx_strand_id
1 'polypeptide(L)'
;MSSLWSSSSSTSSPTPADRDRDRDQQQEPRSPTPPPPPPPLVGALIESLSFRSCGFGRAAASAFEKEDLRSRAAFPGRLRAAVQAAMRARDPAAGAFAFDGSDGGEGGGADNTNPWFDAVAHDDAPESPLVAFVNPRSGGRLGPVLKTRLQELIGEDQVNMQITFSLSLSLSLSLSLSHICKAVRIACRLPVRERVPCDEMRMAGVARYVDLLSRCGGGGGDARAVARIQAALVTSGRLRRSAELHDALIRAHSRSARPHLALPLYTHLLRSGLLPTPHTLPSLLKSVALSPAAAALALAVHAHAVKLGLDRFLLVSNALIRVHAGLLSRLADGLRLLRTAAAVDASSFNTLVTAYARAGRIADARALFDEMPARNAVSWSAMVNGYVQAGDGREALAMFARMQAEGVCPDDTVLVGVLAACAQQGALEQGKWVHGYLKANGIRITVFLGTALVDMYTKCGEVQLALEVFEGMKEKNVLAWTSMIKGLAMHGRGSEALVLFSQMESSGVKPDDIAFIGALSACTHAGLVDRGRQVFNSMVRKYGIKPKIEHYGCMVDLLARNGLLNEAREMIEKMPMEPDALIWGALMAGCRFHKRVELAEYVAKHWNVLEPDKSGAYVLLANIYAASGRHASARDIRHLMQEKGVDKTPGCSTVEIKGVIHQFIVGDLSHPRIKDIVAKWHEIDSRIRLEEGYIPDKKEVLLDIEEEEKESALSRHSEKLAIAFALISTDDNMPIRIVKNLRGSPSEGNTVGYQFYAILAYIRIMLSVFDLTVVKPSDFVEYGLACLEQLADSGDHSARSVRHNLRVMVAGGDGTVGWVLGCLGDLYVQNREPVPPVAVIPLGTGNDLSRSFGWGASFSFSWKAAAKRSLYKAIFGSVSCLDSWHVVVSMPEDGEEEEEELDLPHSLRHLGECTFYDDGTAEGELPETVSCFDGVFYNYFSIGMDAQVAYGFHQLRDEKPFLASGPLSNKLIYAGYTCKQGWFFTQCISDPELRGLRNIIRLAIKRMDSSEWENIPVPSRQKGFVEAQSDDGLLEIFGLKQGWHASLVMVELISAKHIAQAAAVRIEIKGGQWRDAYMQMDGEPWKQPLSSEYSTFVDIKKVPYPSLIINGGDR
;
A
#
# COMPACT_ATOMS: atom_id res chain seq x y z
N MET A 1 -1.54 8.52 62.53
CA MET A 1 -1.57 8.86 63.97
C MET A 1 -1.45 10.36 64.11
N SER A 2 -2.47 10.98 64.74
CA SER A 2 -2.56 12.35 65.30
C SER A 2 -2.15 13.55 64.41
N SER A 3 -2.90 14.64 64.27
CA SER A 3 -4.18 15.09 64.85
C SER A 3 -4.37 16.57 64.45
N LEU A 4 -5.61 17.07 64.59
CA LEU A 4 -6.02 18.46 64.90
C LEU A 4 -6.39 19.41 63.73
N TRP A 5 -7.68 19.36 63.40
CA TRP A 5 -8.68 20.43 63.58
C TRP A 5 -8.21 21.87 63.88
N SER A 6 -8.82 22.85 63.21
CA SER A 6 -9.96 23.65 63.72
C SER A 6 -10.09 24.96 62.90
N SER A 7 -11.26 25.20 62.29
CA SER A 7 -12.26 26.23 62.66
C SER A 7 -11.94 27.62 62.06
N SER A 8 -12.85 28.42 61.52
CA SER A 8 -14.31 28.38 61.37
C SER A 8 -14.75 29.71 60.72
N SER A 9 -15.93 29.70 60.08
CA SER A 9 -16.98 30.75 60.09
C SER A 9 -16.65 32.16 59.56
N SER A 10 -17.50 32.90 58.82
CA SER A 10 -18.91 32.74 58.44
C SER A 10 -19.35 33.99 57.65
N THR A 11 -20.27 33.80 56.71
CA THR A 11 -21.44 34.66 56.39
C THR A 11 -21.23 36.14 56.01
N SER A 12 -21.64 36.52 54.80
CA SER A 12 -23.00 37.08 54.55
C SER A 12 -23.10 37.73 53.16
N SER A 13 -24.12 37.33 52.40
CA SER A 13 -24.73 38.08 51.29
C SER A 13 -25.69 39.14 51.88
N PRO A 14 -26.11 40.20 51.15
CA PRO A 14 -27.10 40.06 50.06
C PRO A 14 -26.93 41.05 48.87
N THR A 15 -27.59 40.71 47.75
CA THR A 15 -27.98 41.58 46.61
C THR A 15 -29.12 42.55 47.04
N PRO A 16 -29.78 43.41 46.20
CA PRO A 16 -29.79 43.56 44.72
C PRO A 16 -29.92 45.02 44.18
N ALA A 17 -30.11 45.16 42.86
CA ALA A 17 -31.01 46.11 42.15
C ALA A 17 -30.40 47.04 41.07
N ASP A 18 -30.80 46.76 39.82
CA ASP A 18 -31.26 47.62 38.70
C ASP A 18 -30.86 49.11 38.60
N ARG A 19 -30.41 49.52 37.40
CA ARG A 19 -31.15 50.42 36.46
C ARG A 19 -30.32 50.87 35.25
N ASP A 20 -30.82 50.51 34.06
CA ASP A 20 -31.04 51.34 32.86
C ASP A 20 -30.60 52.83 32.85
N ARG A 21 -29.83 53.23 31.82
CA ARG A 21 -30.15 54.26 30.77
C ARG A 21 -28.93 54.94 30.12
N ASP A 22 -28.88 54.82 28.79
CA ASP A 22 -28.81 55.87 27.76
C ASP A 22 -27.85 57.09 27.84
N ARG A 23 -27.16 57.26 26.69
CA ARG A 23 -26.99 58.48 25.83
C ARG A 23 -25.68 59.29 25.82
N ASP A 24 -25.24 59.48 24.56
CA ASP A 24 -24.67 60.69 23.91
C ASP A 24 -23.24 61.14 24.31
N GLN A 25 -22.34 61.65 23.45
CA GLN A 25 -22.34 62.11 22.06
C GLN A 25 -20.89 62.48 21.62
N GLN A 26 -20.75 62.80 20.31
CA GLN A 26 -19.69 63.54 19.56
C GLN A 26 -18.66 62.67 18.79
N GLN A 27 -18.61 62.57 17.44
CA GLN A 27 -18.73 63.45 16.24
C GLN A 27 -17.37 63.63 15.50
N GLU A 28 -17.22 62.89 14.37
CA GLU A 28 -16.90 63.27 12.96
C GLU A 28 -15.93 64.44 12.59
N PRO A 29 -15.36 64.56 11.34
CA PRO A 29 -15.90 64.22 9.98
C PRO A 29 -14.94 63.50 8.97
N ARG A 30 -15.35 62.70 7.95
CA ARG A 30 -16.01 62.89 6.61
C ARG A 30 -15.17 63.67 5.56
N SER A 31 -15.03 63.37 4.24
CA SER A 31 -15.83 62.72 3.15
C SER A 31 -14.99 62.69 1.82
N PRO A 32 -15.48 62.46 0.55
CA PRO A 32 -16.70 61.82 -0.02
C PRO A 32 -16.46 60.88 -1.28
N THR A 33 -17.54 60.21 -1.73
CA THR A 33 -17.73 59.49 -3.03
C THR A 33 -18.70 60.23 -3.98
N PRO A 34 -18.90 59.79 -5.25
CA PRO A 34 -20.28 59.79 -5.82
C PRO A 34 -20.66 58.56 -6.73
N PRO A 35 -21.97 58.32 -7.04
CA PRO A 35 -22.52 57.06 -7.63
C PRO A 35 -23.44 57.26 -8.92
N PRO A 36 -24.45 56.39 -9.30
CA PRO A 36 -24.61 55.62 -10.58
C PRO A 36 -25.83 56.04 -11.48
N PRO A 37 -26.24 55.36 -12.59
CA PRO A 37 -27.29 54.26 -12.62
C PRO A 37 -27.26 53.29 -13.89
N PRO A 38 -28.34 52.58 -14.37
CA PRO A 38 -28.84 51.21 -14.06
C PRO A 38 -28.94 50.22 -15.31
N PRO A 39 -29.58 49.01 -15.28
CA PRO A 39 -29.26 47.78 -16.09
C PRO A 39 -30.09 47.59 -17.39
N PRO A 40 -29.80 46.59 -18.28
CA PRO A 40 -30.52 45.29 -18.26
C PRO A 40 -29.83 44.03 -18.87
N LEU A 41 -30.36 42.85 -18.47
CA LEU A 41 -30.61 41.57 -19.18
C LEU A 41 -29.53 40.78 -19.98
N VAL A 42 -29.41 39.50 -19.58
CA VAL A 42 -29.54 38.24 -20.36
C VAL A 42 -28.56 37.96 -21.52
N GLY A 43 -27.84 36.84 -21.39
CA GLY A 43 -27.84 35.80 -22.42
C GLY A 43 -26.73 35.80 -23.48
N ALA A 44 -25.84 34.82 -23.30
CA ALA A 44 -25.38 33.89 -24.33
C ALA A 44 -24.13 34.21 -25.19
N LEU A 45 -23.38 33.10 -25.36
CA LEU A 45 -22.55 32.70 -26.50
C LEU A 45 -21.12 33.27 -26.62
N ILE A 46 -20.20 32.50 -26.04
CA ILE A 46 -19.13 31.73 -26.72
C ILE A 46 -18.15 32.52 -27.63
N GLU A 47 -16.87 32.16 -27.43
CA GLU A 47 -15.69 32.40 -28.27
C GLU A 47 -14.99 33.76 -28.16
N SER A 48 -13.90 33.80 -27.38
CA SER A 48 -12.57 33.62 -27.97
C SER A 48 -11.43 33.82 -26.95
N LEU A 49 -10.61 32.76 -26.85
CA LEU A 49 -9.15 32.79 -26.66
C LEU A 49 -8.56 33.35 -25.34
N SER A 50 -8.23 32.39 -24.48
CA SER A 50 -6.86 32.14 -24.00
C SER A 50 -6.13 33.26 -23.23
N PHE A 51 -6.08 33.11 -21.90
CA PHE A 51 -4.85 33.35 -21.14
C PHE A 51 -4.55 32.21 -20.15
N ARG A 52 -3.62 31.35 -20.56
CA ARG A 52 -2.77 30.56 -19.67
C ARG A 52 -1.73 31.49 -19.05
N SER A 53 -1.84 31.73 -17.76
CA SER A 53 -0.70 32.00 -16.87
C SER A 53 -1.19 31.93 -15.43
N CYS A 54 -0.49 31.17 -14.58
CA CYS A 54 -0.80 30.84 -13.18
C CYS A 54 -1.74 29.63 -13.01
N GLY A 55 -1.13 28.44 -12.87
CA GLY A 55 -1.76 27.12 -12.79
C GLY A 55 -2.54 26.83 -11.50
N PHE A 56 -3.57 27.62 -11.19
CA PHE A 56 -4.55 27.34 -10.13
C PHE A 56 -5.95 26.97 -10.65
N GLY A 57 -6.21 27.05 -11.97
CA GLY A 57 -7.54 26.77 -12.55
C GLY A 57 -7.87 25.30 -12.89
N ARG A 58 -6.92 24.35 -12.76
CA ARG A 58 -7.15 22.95 -13.18
C ARG A 58 -7.85 22.08 -12.14
N ALA A 59 -7.73 22.39 -10.86
CA ALA A 59 -8.30 21.56 -9.78
C ALA A 59 -9.83 21.71 -9.71
N ALA A 60 -10.33 22.94 -9.76
CA ALA A 60 -11.77 23.24 -9.69
C ALA A 60 -12.55 22.71 -10.91
N ALA A 61 -12.02 22.90 -12.13
CA ALA A 61 -12.64 22.34 -13.34
C ALA A 61 -12.69 20.80 -13.31
N SER A 62 -11.62 20.16 -12.80
CA SER A 62 -11.57 18.69 -12.71
C SER A 62 -12.47 18.09 -11.64
N ALA A 63 -12.84 18.87 -10.62
CA ALA A 63 -13.75 18.49 -9.56
C ALA A 63 -15.21 18.61 -10.04
N PHE A 64 -15.55 19.72 -10.69
CA PHE A 64 -16.86 19.95 -11.30
C PHE A 64 -17.21 18.89 -12.36
N GLU A 65 -16.27 18.55 -13.26
CA GLU A 65 -16.45 17.45 -14.22
C GLU A 65 -16.60 16.07 -13.55
N LYS A 66 -15.97 15.85 -12.39
CA LYS A 66 -16.07 14.57 -11.66
C LYS A 66 -17.46 14.43 -11.02
N GLU A 67 -17.96 15.52 -10.45
CA GLU A 67 -19.27 15.58 -9.81
C GLU A 67 -20.40 15.48 -10.84
N ASP A 68 -20.26 16.12 -12.00
CA ASP A 68 -21.19 15.99 -13.14
C ASP A 68 -21.26 14.54 -13.66
N LEU A 69 -20.11 13.91 -13.94
CA LEU A 69 -20.07 12.50 -14.36
C LEU A 69 -20.71 11.56 -13.33
N ARG A 70 -20.50 11.83 -12.03
CA ARG A 70 -21.06 11.02 -10.94
C ARG A 70 -22.56 11.19 -10.82
N SER A 71 -23.07 12.43 -10.86
CA SER A 71 -24.51 12.72 -10.78
C SER A 71 -25.31 12.05 -11.89
N ARG A 72 -24.69 11.84 -13.07
CA ARG A 72 -25.34 11.25 -14.25
C ARG A 72 -25.24 9.72 -14.33
N ALA A 73 -24.23 9.11 -13.70
CA ALA A 73 -23.91 7.68 -13.83
C ALA A 73 -24.19 6.86 -12.56
N ALA A 74 -24.20 7.48 -11.37
CA ALA A 74 -24.34 6.75 -10.12
C ALA A 74 -25.80 6.36 -9.85
N PHE A 75 -26.01 5.12 -9.43
CA PHE A 75 -27.31 4.66 -8.95
C PHE A 75 -27.68 5.40 -7.67
N PRO A 76 -28.96 5.73 -7.44
CA PRO A 76 -29.44 6.17 -6.14
C PRO A 76 -29.04 5.18 -5.03
N GLY A 77 -28.67 5.70 -3.86
CA GLY A 77 -28.13 4.89 -2.75
C GLY A 77 -29.06 3.73 -2.36
N ARG A 78 -30.37 4.00 -2.34
CA ARG A 78 -31.42 2.99 -2.04
C ARG A 78 -31.44 1.83 -3.03
N LEU A 79 -31.50 2.13 -4.33
CA LEU A 79 -31.56 1.10 -5.38
C LEU A 79 -30.28 0.27 -5.43
N ARG A 80 -29.14 0.90 -5.14
CA ARG A 80 -27.84 0.24 -5.04
C ARG A 80 -27.81 -0.82 -3.93
N ALA A 81 -28.42 -0.51 -2.78
CA ALA A 81 -28.54 -1.45 -1.66
C ALA A 81 -29.51 -2.60 -1.97
N ALA A 82 -30.65 -2.31 -2.60
CA ALA A 82 -31.64 -3.31 -2.98
C ALA A 82 -31.09 -4.33 -3.99
N VAL A 83 -30.45 -3.86 -5.07
CA VAL A 83 -29.79 -4.70 -6.08
C VAL A 83 -28.72 -5.60 -5.44
N GLN A 84 -27.98 -5.07 -4.46
CA GLN A 84 -26.98 -5.86 -3.74
C GLN A 84 -27.60 -6.96 -2.87
N ALA A 85 -28.64 -6.63 -2.12
CA ALA A 85 -29.34 -7.60 -1.28
C ALA A 85 -29.87 -8.75 -2.15
N ALA A 86 -30.46 -8.42 -3.30
CA ALA A 86 -30.94 -9.41 -4.24
C ALA A 86 -29.83 -10.32 -4.80
N MET A 87 -28.71 -9.74 -5.26
CA MET A 87 -27.59 -10.52 -5.78
C MET A 87 -26.92 -11.40 -4.73
N ARG A 88 -26.82 -10.93 -3.48
CA ARG A 88 -26.26 -11.72 -2.37
C ARG A 88 -27.17 -12.87 -1.96
N ALA A 89 -28.47 -12.60 -1.86
CA ALA A 89 -29.47 -13.59 -1.50
C ALA A 89 -29.76 -14.57 -2.64
N ARG A 90 -29.35 -14.24 -3.88
CA ARG A 90 -29.79 -14.92 -5.11
C ARG A 90 -31.32 -15.00 -5.18
N ASP A 91 -31.95 -13.90 -4.80
CA ASP A 91 -33.39 -13.75 -4.76
C ASP A 91 -33.74 -12.30 -5.14
N PRO A 92 -34.38 -12.06 -6.30
CA PRO A 92 -34.78 -10.71 -6.69
C PRO A 92 -35.67 -10.00 -5.65
N ALA A 93 -36.49 -10.74 -4.91
CA ALA A 93 -37.43 -10.20 -3.93
C ALA A 93 -36.75 -9.70 -2.66
N ALA A 94 -35.55 -10.20 -2.33
CA ALA A 94 -34.78 -9.77 -1.17
C ALA A 94 -34.46 -8.27 -1.18
N GLY A 95 -34.45 -7.64 -2.35
CA GLY A 95 -34.27 -6.18 -2.47
C GLY A 95 -35.43 -5.35 -1.93
N ALA A 96 -36.65 -5.90 -1.87
CA ALA A 96 -37.81 -5.24 -1.27
C ALA A 96 -37.78 -5.33 0.27
N PHE A 97 -37.35 -6.48 0.81
CA PHE A 97 -37.24 -6.72 2.26
C PHE A 97 -36.06 -6.02 2.92
N ALA A 98 -35.08 -5.53 2.15
CA ALA A 98 -33.98 -4.71 2.66
C ALA A 98 -34.44 -3.39 3.32
N PHE A 99 -35.73 -3.05 3.22
CA PHE A 99 -36.34 -1.86 3.82
C PHE A 99 -37.53 -2.11 4.74
N ASP A 100 -38.05 -3.34 4.83
CA ASP A 100 -39.18 -3.65 5.72
C ASP A 100 -38.65 -4.17 7.05
N GLY A 101 -38.35 -3.24 7.95
CA GLY A 101 -37.90 -3.51 9.32
C GLY A 101 -39.01 -4.07 10.22
N SER A 102 -39.68 -5.13 9.80
CA SER A 102 -40.61 -5.88 10.65
C SER A 102 -40.40 -7.37 10.47
N ASP A 103 -39.68 -7.97 11.42
CA ASP A 103 -39.76 -9.40 11.66
C ASP A 103 -40.48 -9.62 13.01
N GLY A 104 -41.69 -10.19 12.94
CA GLY A 104 -42.29 -11.00 14.01
C GLY A 104 -43.11 -10.30 15.10
N GLY A 105 -44.32 -9.83 14.78
CA GLY A 105 -45.38 -9.60 15.76
C GLY A 105 -46.76 -9.80 15.13
N GLU A 106 -47.40 -10.94 15.40
CA GLU A 106 -48.80 -11.18 15.04
C GLU A 106 -49.73 -10.11 15.65
N GLY A 107 -50.63 -9.55 14.83
CA GLY A 107 -51.80 -8.84 15.34
C GLY A 107 -52.31 -7.68 14.50
N GLY A 108 -53.17 -8.00 13.54
CA GLY A 108 -54.43 -7.28 13.21
C GLY A 108 -54.46 -5.76 13.06
N GLY A 109 -54.92 -5.31 11.89
CA GLY A 109 -55.58 -4.01 11.74
C GLY A 109 -55.43 -3.43 10.35
N ALA A 110 -56.45 -3.66 9.51
CA ALA A 110 -56.62 -2.88 8.30
C ALA A 110 -56.89 -1.42 8.67
N ASP A 111 -55.99 -0.52 8.31
CA ASP A 111 -56.41 0.80 7.85
C ASP A 111 -55.45 1.35 6.79
N ASN A 112 -56.07 1.92 5.77
CA ASN A 112 -55.52 2.23 4.47
C ASN A 112 -54.92 3.65 4.52
N THR A 113 -53.59 3.77 4.42
CA THR A 113 -52.80 4.85 3.76
C THR A 113 -51.38 4.83 4.32
N ASN A 114 -50.40 4.39 3.51
CA ASN A 114 -48.98 4.31 3.90
C ASN A 114 -48.34 5.71 3.84
N PRO A 115 -47.95 6.35 4.96
CA PRO A 115 -47.47 7.74 4.97
C PRO A 115 -46.04 7.92 4.43
N TRP A 116 -45.36 6.83 4.05
CA TRP A 116 -43.95 6.84 3.64
C TRP A 116 -43.72 6.94 2.13
N PHE A 117 -44.75 6.69 1.31
CA PHE A 117 -44.64 6.85 -0.14
C PHE A 117 -44.55 8.33 -0.58
N ASP A 118 -45.04 9.27 0.24
CA ASP A 118 -45.03 10.70 -0.07
C ASP A 118 -43.76 11.44 0.44
N ALA A 119 -42.95 10.83 1.31
CA ALA A 119 -41.81 11.49 1.94
C ALA A 119 -40.45 11.23 1.24
N VAL A 120 -40.39 10.37 0.23
CA VAL A 120 -39.16 10.01 -0.53
C VAL A 120 -39.32 10.31 -2.02
N ALA A 121 -40.06 11.37 -2.35
CA ALA A 121 -40.42 11.73 -3.72
C ALA A 121 -39.32 12.49 -4.52
N HIS A 122 -38.09 12.59 -4.04
CA HIS A 122 -37.02 13.34 -4.74
C HIS A 122 -35.63 12.69 -4.62
N ASP A 123 -35.50 11.44 -5.08
CA ASP A 123 -34.20 10.95 -5.57
C ASP A 123 -34.27 11.05 -7.11
N ASP A 124 -33.76 12.16 -7.66
CA ASP A 124 -33.76 12.38 -9.12
C ASP A 124 -33.01 11.22 -9.78
N ALA A 125 -33.70 10.47 -10.64
CA ALA A 125 -33.10 9.33 -11.31
C ALA A 125 -31.99 9.80 -12.26
N PRO A 126 -30.81 9.16 -12.24
CA PRO A 126 -29.71 9.53 -13.11
C PRO A 126 -30.12 9.43 -14.59
N GLU A 127 -29.63 10.35 -15.41
CA GLU A 127 -29.93 10.37 -16.85
C GLU A 127 -29.38 9.14 -17.59
N SER A 128 -28.26 8.58 -17.13
CA SER A 128 -27.60 7.44 -17.79
C SER A 128 -26.84 6.59 -16.76
N PRO A 129 -27.55 5.88 -15.87
CA PRO A 129 -26.94 5.03 -14.86
C PRO A 129 -26.01 4.01 -15.50
N LEU A 130 -24.83 3.82 -14.92
CA LEU A 130 -23.79 2.99 -15.49
C LEU A 130 -23.39 1.86 -14.53
N VAL A 131 -23.38 0.63 -15.06
CA VAL A 131 -22.78 -0.54 -14.39
C VAL A 131 -21.54 -0.95 -15.17
N ALA A 132 -20.39 -1.03 -14.50
CA ALA A 132 -19.13 -1.42 -15.11
C ALA A 132 -18.70 -2.84 -14.69
N PHE A 133 -18.42 -3.72 -15.66
CA PHE A 133 -17.76 -5.01 -15.45
C PHE A 133 -16.29 -4.88 -15.82
N VAL A 134 -15.39 -5.25 -14.91
CA VAL A 134 -13.94 -5.20 -15.14
C VAL A 134 -13.36 -6.59 -15.00
N ASN A 135 -12.66 -7.06 -16.04
CA ASN A 135 -11.82 -8.25 -15.95
C ASN A 135 -10.39 -7.81 -15.57
N PRO A 136 -9.96 -7.94 -14.30
CA PRO A 136 -8.64 -7.50 -13.86
C PRO A 136 -7.50 -8.32 -14.45
N ARG A 137 -7.78 -9.52 -15.01
CA ARG A 137 -6.78 -10.34 -15.70
C ARG A 137 -6.48 -9.83 -17.11
N SER A 138 -7.41 -9.09 -17.72
CA SER A 138 -7.22 -8.45 -19.02
C SER A 138 -6.33 -7.19 -18.89
N GLY A 139 -5.35 -7.05 -19.78
CA GLY A 139 -4.48 -5.86 -19.83
C GLY A 139 -3.36 -5.78 -18.81
N GLY A 140 -3.03 -6.90 -18.15
CA GLY A 140 -1.90 -7.01 -17.24
C GLY A 140 -2.03 -6.06 -16.05
N ARG A 141 -1.06 -5.16 -15.85
CA ARG A 141 -1.07 -4.22 -14.72
C ARG A 141 -2.18 -3.15 -14.81
N LEU A 142 -2.79 -2.96 -15.98
CA LEU A 142 -3.78 -1.90 -16.20
C LEU A 142 -5.18 -2.26 -15.68
N GLY A 143 -5.57 -3.54 -15.70
CA GLY A 143 -6.88 -4.00 -15.25
C GLY A 143 -7.20 -3.61 -13.80
N PRO A 144 -6.35 -3.96 -12.82
CA PRO A 144 -6.55 -3.60 -11.42
C PRO A 144 -6.51 -2.08 -11.16
N VAL A 145 -5.64 -1.35 -11.88
CA VAL A 145 -5.52 0.11 -11.76
C VAL A 145 -6.78 0.81 -12.31
N LEU A 146 -7.30 0.33 -13.44
CA LEU A 146 -8.53 0.84 -14.04
C LEU A 146 -9.74 0.56 -13.16
N LYS A 147 -9.85 -0.65 -12.60
CA LYS A 147 -10.91 -1.01 -11.64
C LYS A 147 -10.99 0.02 -10.52
N THR A 148 -9.85 0.26 -9.86
CA THR A 148 -9.73 1.25 -8.77
C THR A 148 -10.15 2.64 -9.25
N ARG A 149 -9.76 3.04 -10.46
CA ARG A 149 -10.10 4.37 -10.99
C ARG A 149 -11.56 4.54 -11.37
N LEU A 150 -12.20 3.50 -11.93
CA LEU A 150 -13.63 3.53 -12.22
C LEU A 150 -14.44 3.62 -10.92
N GLN A 151 -14.00 2.89 -9.88
CA GLN A 151 -14.58 3.00 -8.53
C GLN A 151 -14.45 4.44 -7.97
N GLU A 152 -13.30 5.09 -8.16
CA GLU A 152 -13.09 6.49 -7.76
C GLU A 152 -13.95 7.51 -8.54
N LEU A 153 -14.34 7.20 -9.78
CA LEU A 153 -15.06 8.11 -10.67
C LEU A 153 -16.59 7.95 -10.58
N ILE A 154 -17.09 6.72 -10.37
CA ILE A 154 -18.54 6.41 -10.32
C ILE A 154 -19.06 6.27 -8.87
N GLY A 155 -18.23 5.84 -7.93
CA GLY A 155 -18.66 5.53 -6.56
C GLY A 155 -18.81 6.74 -5.63
N GLU A 156 -19.51 6.55 -4.50
CA GLU A 156 -19.64 7.59 -3.47
C GLU A 156 -18.34 7.79 -2.68
N ASP A 157 -17.61 8.83 -3.08
CA ASP A 157 -16.44 9.48 -2.47
C ASP A 157 -15.18 8.64 -2.18
N GLN A 158 -14.10 9.02 -2.89
CA GLN A 158 -12.81 9.39 -2.28
C GLN A 158 -11.89 10.15 -3.27
N VAL A 159 -10.99 10.91 -2.64
CA VAL A 159 -9.99 11.84 -3.16
C VAL A 159 -8.84 11.08 -3.83
N ASN A 160 -8.29 11.67 -4.91
CA ASN A 160 -7.17 11.17 -5.71
C ASN A 160 -6.02 10.57 -4.87
N MET A 161 -5.80 9.25 -4.98
CA MET A 161 -4.48 8.64 -4.76
C MET A 161 -3.84 8.43 -6.13
N GLN A 162 -3.18 9.48 -6.66
CA GLN A 162 -2.48 9.38 -7.94
C GLN A 162 -1.17 8.58 -7.77
N ILE A 163 -1.27 7.26 -7.82
CA ILE A 163 -0.18 6.39 -8.22
C ILE A 163 0.26 6.85 -9.63
N THR A 164 1.51 7.26 -9.78
CA THR A 164 2.12 7.54 -11.08
C THR A 164 3.38 6.69 -11.18
N PHE A 165 3.23 5.48 -11.73
CA PHE A 165 4.36 4.76 -12.30
C PHE A 165 4.80 5.49 -13.57
N SER A 166 5.96 6.15 -13.54
CA SER A 166 6.71 6.46 -14.74
C SER A 166 8.03 5.69 -14.69
N LEU A 167 8.05 4.49 -15.29
CA LEU A 167 9.28 3.84 -15.71
C LEU A 167 9.51 4.22 -17.17
N SER A 168 10.29 5.27 -17.40
CA SER A 168 10.99 5.47 -18.67
C SER A 168 12.30 4.69 -18.60
N LEU A 169 12.32 3.50 -19.19
CA LEU A 169 13.57 2.87 -19.62
C LEU A 169 13.46 2.65 -21.12
N SER A 170 13.84 3.69 -21.87
CA SER A 170 14.22 3.56 -23.27
C SER A 170 15.56 2.81 -23.32
N LEU A 171 15.52 1.51 -23.55
CA LEU A 171 16.68 0.72 -23.98
C LEU A 171 16.65 0.68 -25.51
N SER A 172 17.43 1.56 -26.14
CA SER A 172 17.85 1.38 -27.53
C SER A 172 18.95 0.31 -27.56
N LEU A 173 18.56 -0.94 -27.82
CA LEU A 173 19.46 -2.00 -28.27
C LEU A 173 19.30 -2.14 -29.78
N SER A 174 20.23 -1.57 -30.54
CA SER A 174 20.51 -1.98 -31.92
C SER A 174 21.77 -2.85 -31.88
N LEU A 175 21.60 -4.16 -32.06
CA LEU A 175 22.67 -5.09 -32.38
C LEU A 175 23.00 -4.97 -33.88
N SER A 176 24.28 -4.85 -34.24
CA SER A 176 24.90 -5.84 -35.13
C SER A 176 26.43 -5.68 -35.21
N LEU A 177 27.10 -6.82 -35.33
CA LEU A 177 28.53 -7.00 -35.47
C LEU A 177 29.08 -6.31 -36.72
N SER A 178 30.15 -5.53 -36.57
CA SER A 178 31.17 -5.36 -37.61
C SER A 178 32.45 -4.77 -37.03
N HIS A 179 33.58 -5.44 -37.29
CA HIS A 179 34.97 -5.03 -37.01
C HIS A 179 35.62 -5.48 -35.68
N ILE A 180 35.88 -6.78 -35.64
CA ILE A 180 37.25 -7.29 -35.45
C ILE A 180 38.23 -6.39 -36.24
N CYS A 181 38.85 -5.39 -35.59
CA CYS A 181 40.05 -4.69 -36.07
C CYS A 181 40.71 -3.72 -35.04
N LYS A 182 40.32 -3.71 -33.76
CA LYS A 182 40.94 -2.80 -32.76
C LYS A 182 41.46 -3.48 -31.49
N ALA A 183 41.96 -4.70 -31.65
CA ALA A 183 42.77 -5.41 -30.65
C ALA A 183 44.28 -5.27 -30.88
N VAL A 184 44.78 -4.16 -31.44
CA VAL A 184 46.21 -3.81 -31.42
C VAL A 184 46.37 -2.29 -31.40
N ARG A 185 46.41 -1.69 -30.20
CA ARG A 185 47.36 -0.61 -29.85
C ARG A 185 47.10 -0.10 -28.43
N ILE A 186 48.13 -0.27 -27.62
CA ILE A 186 48.45 0.49 -26.41
C ILE A 186 47.83 -0.07 -25.13
N ALA A 187 48.26 -1.29 -24.78
CA ALA A 187 48.70 -1.58 -23.43
C ALA A 187 50.14 -1.05 -23.28
N CYS A 188 50.35 -0.11 -22.35
CA CYS A 188 51.58 0.16 -21.60
C CYS A 188 51.52 1.59 -21.02
N ARG A 189 51.43 1.69 -19.69
CA ARG A 189 52.21 2.58 -18.79
C ARG A 189 51.41 3.01 -17.54
N LEU A 190 51.63 2.28 -16.44
CA LEU A 190 51.99 2.91 -15.15
C LEU A 190 53.37 3.60 -15.32
N PRO A 191 53.82 4.58 -14.49
CA PRO A 191 53.49 4.83 -13.08
C PRO A 191 53.40 6.32 -12.68
N VAL A 192 53.21 6.64 -11.39
CA VAL A 192 54.16 7.37 -10.50
C VAL A 192 53.52 7.56 -9.11
N ARG A 193 54.16 6.95 -8.09
CA ARG A 193 54.02 7.29 -6.67
C ARG A 193 54.93 8.48 -6.40
N GLU A 194 54.39 9.59 -5.89
CA GLU A 194 55.21 10.66 -5.34
C GLU A 194 55.93 10.16 -4.07
N ARG A 195 57.25 10.09 -4.15
CA ARG A 195 58.14 10.04 -2.98
C ARG A 195 58.30 11.47 -2.47
N VAL A 196 57.93 11.71 -1.23
CA VAL A 196 58.37 12.91 -0.49
C VAL A 196 59.90 12.79 -0.27
N PRO A 197 60.72 13.80 -0.61
CA PRO A 197 62.17 13.74 -0.43
C PRO A 197 62.54 13.78 1.07
N CYS A 198 63.44 12.88 1.49
CA CYS A 198 63.95 12.81 2.87
C CYS A 198 65.01 13.88 3.22
N ASP A 199 65.39 14.79 2.31
CA ASP A 199 66.54 15.67 2.53
C ASP A 199 66.23 17.08 3.05
N GLU A 200 64.95 17.48 3.17
CA GLU A 200 64.57 18.80 3.73
C GLU A 200 64.41 18.84 5.27
N MET A 201 64.47 17.71 5.95
CA MET A 201 64.16 17.64 7.40
C MET A 201 65.23 18.21 8.33
N ARG A 202 66.41 18.58 7.83
CA ARG A 202 67.51 19.06 8.68
C ARG A 202 67.38 20.52 9.14
N MET A 203 66.51 21.34 8.52
CA MET A 203 66.37 22.79 8.82
C MET A 203 64.90 23.25 9.02
N ALA A 204 64.01 22.40 9.52
CA ALA A 204 62.62 22.79 9.80
C ALA A 204 62.44 23.35 11.23
N GLY A 205 61.81 24.52 11.38
CA GLY A 205 61.44 25.10 12.69
C GLY A 205 60.25 24.37 13.35
N VAL A 206 60.02 24.61 14.65
CA VAL A 206 58.91 24.00 15.45
C VAL A 206 57.55 24.16 14.77
N ALA A 207 57.28 25.34 14.19
CA ALA A 207 56.02 25.65 13.49
C ALA A 207 55.72 24.71 12.31
N ARG A 208 56.74 24.29 11.54
CA ARG A 208 56.57 23.40 10.38
C ARG A 208 56.16 21.99 10.82
N TYR A 209 56.66 21.52 11.95
CA TYR A 209 56.26 20.23 12.54
C TYR A 209 54.83 20.27 13.11
N VAL A 210 54.44 21.38 13.76
CA VAL A 210 53.06 21.56 14.26
C VAL A 210 52.06 21.59 13.10
N ASP A 211 52.37 22.29 12.01
CA ASP A 211 51.55 22.31 10.80
C ASP A 211 51.43 20.91 10.17
N LEU A 212 52.53 20.19 9.98
CA LEU A 212 52.54 18.80 9.50
C LEU A 212 51.65 17.88 10.35
N LEU A 213 51.77 17.95 11.68
CA LEU A 213 50.97 17.15 12.60
C LEU A 213 49.48 17.54 12.58
N SER A 214 49.17 18.81 12.33
CA SER A 214 47.79 19.27 12.20
C SER A 214 47.10 18.71 10.94
N ARG A 215 47.85 18.59 9.83
CA ARG A 215 47.39 18.05 8.54
C ARG A 215 47.23 16.52 8.56
N CYS A 216 47.98 15.81 9.40
CA CYS A 216 47.82 14.36 9.58
C CYS A 216 46.53 13.95 10.32
N GLY A 217 45.71 14.91 10.80
CA GLY A 217 44.57 14.66 11.67
C GLY A 217 43.18 14.66 11.02
N GLY A 218 43.06 14.75 9.69
CA GLY A 218 41.79 14.68 8.95
C GLY A 218 41.41 13.25 8.56
N GLY A 219 40.10 12.94 8.54
CA GLY A 219 39.49 11.61 8.33
C GLY A 219 40.32 10.57 7.58
N GLY A 220 40.79 9.55 8.32
CA GLY A 220 41.64 8.47 7.79
C GLY A 220 43.16 8.70 7.85
N GLY A 221 43.62 9.66 8.67
CA GLY A 221 45.03 10.05 8.78
C GLY A 221 46.03 8.90 9.03
N ASP A 222 47.11 8.91 8.25
CA ASP A 222 48.18 7.89 8.25
C ASP A 222 48.91 7.82 9.59
N ALA A 223 48.50 6.90 10.47
CA ALA A 223 49.13 6.68 11.78
C ALA A 223 50.64 6.41 11.67
N ARG A 224 51.13 5.96 10.49
CA ARG A 224 52.56 5.80 10.21
C ARG A 224 53.27 7.13 10.05
N ALA A 225 52.61 8.16 9.49
CA ALA A 225 53.18 9.50 9.37
C ALA A 225 53.37 10.16 10.74
N VAL A 226 52.37 10.07 11.63
CA VAL A 226 52.47 10.60 13.02
C VAL A 226 53.59 9.88 13.78
N ALA A 227 53.69 8.55 13.65
CA ALA A 227 54.77 7.77 14.28
C ALA A 227 56.17 8.13 13.74
N ARG A 228 56.30 8.38 12.43
CA ARG A 228 57.56 8.82 11.80
C ARG A 228 57.98 10.21 12.27
N ILE A 229 57.04 11.15 12.35
CA ILE A 229 57.30 12.50 12.87
C ILE A 229 57.70 12.42 14.35
N GLN A 230 57.00 11.62 15.16
CA GLN A 230 57.37 11.39 16.56
C GLN A 230 58.78 10.82 16.69
N ALA A 231 59.14 9.81 15.90
CA ALA A 231 60.49 9.24 15.90
C ALA A 231 61.57 10.26 15.51
N ALA A 232 61.30 11.10 14.50
CA ALA A 232 62.20 12.19 14.09
C ALA A 232 62.37 13.26 15.19
N LEU A 233 61.29 13.61 15.91
CA LEU A 233 61.33 14.60 16.99
C LEU A 233 62.03 14.08 18.25
N VAL A 234 61.93 12.78 18.53
CA VAL A 234 62.64 12.10 19.63
C VAL A 234 64.14 11.98 19.29
N THR A 235 64.48 11.48 18.10
CA THR A 235 65.89 11.30 17.67
C THR A 235 66.65 12.61 17.53
N SER A 236 65.98 13.68 17.08
CA SER A 236 66.57 15.02 17.02
C SER A 236 66.67 15.73 18.37
N GLY A 237 66.12 15.15 19.46
CA GLY A 237 66.08 15.76 20.79
C GLY A 237 65.16 16.99 20.92
N ARG A 238 64.49 17.39 19.83
CA ARG A 238 63.64 18.59 19.77
C ARG A 238 62.38 18.46 20.61
N LEU A 239 61.84 17.24 20.74
CA LEU A 239 60.66 16.99 21.55
C LEU A 239 60.88 17.39 23.02
N ARG A 240 62.05 17.05 23.59
CA ARG A 240 62.40 17.31 25.01
C ARG A 240 62.40 18.81 25.38
N ARG A 241 62.46 19.71 24.40
CA ARG A 241 62.62 21.16 24.60
C ARG A 241 61.38 21.99 24.24
N SER A 242 60.28 21.38 23.79
CA SER A 242 59.09 22.11 23.33
C SER A 242 57.80 21.47 23.81
N ALA A 243 57.02 22.21 24.61
CA ALA A 243 55.67 21.82 25.02
C ALA A 243 54.69 21.82 23.84
N GLU A 244 54.87 22.74 22.89
CA GLU A 244 54.04 22.87 21.68
C GLU A 244 54.10 21.62 20.80
N LEU A 245 55.27 21.00 20.66
CA LEU A 245 55.44 19.75 19.92
C LEU A 245 54.75 18.57 20.62
N HIS A 246 54.80 18.52 21.96
CA HIS A 246 54.07 17.53 22.73
C HIS A 246 52.56 17.71 22.56
N ASP A 247 52.06 18.94 22.60
CA ASP A 247 50.64 19.25 22.38
C ASP A 247 50.16 18.86 20.99
N ALA A 248 50.95 19.17 19.97
CA ALA A 248 50.65 18.78 18.59
C ALA A 248 50.61 17.26 18.43
N LEU A 249 51.55 16.53 19.04
CA LEU A 249 51.59 15.06 19.00
C LEU A 249 50.44 14.43 19.79
N ILE A 250 50.15 14.90 21.01
CA ILE A 250 49.04 14.41 21.83
C ILE A 250 47.72 14.64 21.10
N ARG A 251 47.53 15.81 20.48
CA ARG A 251 46.35 16.13 19.68
C ARG A 251 46.25 15.26 18.43
N ALA A 252 47.35 15.04 17.71
CA ALA A 252 47.40 14.17 16.55
C ALA A 252 47.05 12.71 16.91
N HIS A 253 47.61 12.19 18.01
CA HIS A 253 47.28 10.84 18.50
C HIS A 253 45.84 10.72 19.00
N SER A 254 45.28 11.75 19.63
CA SER A 254 43.86 11.75 20.04
C SER A 254 42.88 11.69 18.85
N ARG A 255 43.37 11.93 17.63
CA ARG A 255 42.63 11.84 16.36
C ARG A 255 43.06 10.65 15.49
N SER A 256 44.07 9.89 15.90
CA SER A 256 44.60 8.74 15.16
C SER A 256 43.98 7.42 15.64
N ALA A 257 44.24 6.34 14.91
CA ALA A 257 43.84 4.98 15.30
C ALA A 257 44.57 4.46 16.57
N ARG A 258 45.50 5.22 17.16
CA ARG A 258 46.28 4.81 18.35
C ARG A 258 46.25 5.88 19.47
N PRO A 259 45.08 6.16 20.06
CA PRO A 259 44.92 7.20 21.07
C PRO A 259 45.68 6.90 22.38
N HIS A 260 45.92 5.63 22.71
CA HIS A 260 46.67 5.22 23.92
C HIS A 260 48.10 5.77 24.00
N LEU A 261 48.70 6.17 22.87
CA LEU A 261 50.06 6.73 22.81
C LEU A 261 50.15 8.17 23.35
N ALA A 262 49.02 8.84 23.58
CA ALA A 262 48.99 10.17 24.18
C ALA A 262 49.44 10.19 25.66
N LEU A 263 49.15 9.12 26.42
CA LEU A 263 49.52 9.00 27.83
C LEU A 263 51.04 8.94 28.05
N PRO A 264 51.80 8.07 27.34
CA PRO A 264 53.27 8.08 27.39
C PRO A 264 53.90 9.42 26.99
N LEU A 265 53.33 10.11 26.00
CA LEU A 265 53.81 11.43 25.56
C LEU A 265 53.59 12.51 26.64
N TYR A 266 52.46 12.45 27.33
CA TYR A 266 52.19 13.34 28.45
C TYR A 266 53.14 13.07 29.63
N THR A 267 53.41 11.80 29.95
CA THR A 267 54.43 11.44 30.95
C THR A 267 55.82 11.93 30.55
N HIS A 268 56.16 11.86 29.25
CA HIS A 268 57.43 12.37 28.73
C HIS A 268 57.54 13.90 28.83
N LEU A 269 56.44 14.63 28.58
CA LEU A 269 56.36 16.09 28.78
C LEU A 269 56.71 16.46 30.22
N LEU A 270 56.09 15.78 31.20
CA LEU A 270 56.34 16.04 32.63
C LEU A 270 57.77 15.68 33.05
N ARG A 271 58.30 14.54 32.59
CA ARG A 271 59.70 14.13 32.86
C ARG A 271 60.73 15.05 32.22
N SER A 272 60.35 15.78 31.18
CA SER A 272 61.19 16.78 30.51
C SER A 272 61.20 18.13 31.25
N GLY A 273 60.45 18.28 32.36
CA GLY A 273 60.34 19.53 33.10
C GLY A 273 59.46 20.59 32.44
N LEU A 274 58.67 20.20 31.43
CA LEU A 274 57.78 21.09 30.70
C LEU A 274 56.37 21.05 31.31
N LEU A 275 55.66 22.19 31.28
CA LEU A 275 54.29 22.30 31.80
C LEU A 275 53.25 22.04 30.71
N PRO A 276 52.14 21.34 31.03
CA PRO A 276 50.99 21.23 30.15
C PRO A 276 50.35 22.59 29.87
N THR A 277 49.84 22.78 28.66
CA THR A 277 49.05 23.95 28.27
C THR A 277 47.54 23.65 28.38
N PRO A 278 46.68 24.68 28.27
CA PRO A 278 45.22 24.49 28.21
C PRO A 278 44.74 23.60 27.05
N HIS A 279 45.57 23.36 26.02
CA HIS A 279 45.22 22.49 24.90
C HIS A 279 45.70 21.04 25.05
N THR A 280 46.67 20.79 25.93
CA THR A 280 47.19 19.44 26.23
C THR A 280 46.12 18.57 26.86
N LEU A 281 45.46 19.09 27.91
CA LEU A 281 44.57 18.30 28.77
C LEU A 281 43.27 17.85 28.08
N PRO A 282 42.57 18.67 27.27
CA PRO A 282 41.37 18.22 26.55
C PRO A 282 41.65 17.08 25.56
N SER A 283 42.79 17.16 24.86
CA SER A 283 43.22 16.14 23.90
C SER A 283 43.62 14.84 24.61
N LEU A 284 44.29 14.96 25.76
CA LEU A 284 44.63 13.85 26.63
C LEU A 284 43.37 13.19 27.21
N LEU A 285 42.44 13.95 27.77
CA LEU A 285 41.17 13.45 28.31
C LEU A 285 40.35 12.71 27.25
N LYS A 286 40.34 13.21 26.00
CA LYS A 286 39.71 12.51 24.87
C LYS A 286 40.36 11.14 24.60
N SER A 287 41.69 11.04 24.72
CA SER A 287 42.40 9.77 24.56
C SER A 287 42.22 8.81 25.75
N VAL A 288 42.13 9.35 26.97
CA VAL A 288 41.93 8.60 28.22
C VAL A 288 40.58 7.91 28.24
N ALA A 289 39.54 8.53 27.67
CA ALA A 289 38.20 7.94 27.57
C ALA A 289 38.14 6.61 26.79
N LEU A 290 39.20 6.26 26.04
CA LEU A 290 39.31 5.03 25.26
C LEU A 290 40.17 3.95 25.95
N SER A 291 40.58 4.17 27.20
CA SER A 291 41.43 3.27 27.98
C SER A 291 40.63 2.38 28.94
N PRO A 292 41.04 1.12 29.20
CA PRO A 292 40.42 0.28 30.22
C PRO A 292 40.49 0.86 31.64
N ALA A 293 41.48 1.73 31.92
CA ALA A 293 41.66 2.43 33.19
C ALA A 293 41.17 3.89 33.15
N ALA A 294 40.24 4.21 32.24
CA ALA A 294 39.84 5.58 31.93
C ALA A 294 39.38 6.37 33.15
N ALA A 295 38.67 5.75 34.10
CA ALA A 295 38.13 6.44 35.27
C ALA A 295 39.21 6.97 36.22
N ALA A 296 40.18 6.12 36.59
CA ALA A 296 41.28 6.50 37.48
C ALA A 296 42.20 7.56 36.83
N LEU A 297 42.50 7.38 35.53
CA LEU A 297 43.32 8.31 34.77
C LEU A 297 42.63 9.66 34.58
N ALA A 298 41.31 9.69 34.32
CA ALA A 298 40.54 10.92 34.22
C ALA A 298 40.56 11.73 35.52
N LEU A 299 40.41 11.07 36.67
CA LEU A 299 40.49 11.72 37.98
C LEU A 299 41.90 12.24 38.28
N ALA A 300 42.95 11.50 37.91
CA ALA A 300 44.33 11.96 38.05
C ALA A 300 44.63 13.19 37.18
N VAL A 301 44.14 13.20 35.93
CA VAL A 301 44.27 14.35 35.02
C VAL A 301 43.49 15.55 35.55
N HIS A 302 42.31 15.35 36.12
CA HIS A 302 41.53 16.40 36.79
C HIS A 302 42.28 17.01 37.98
N ALA A 303 42.82 16.19 38.88
CA ALA A 303 43.62 16.68 40.01
C ALA A 303 44.84 17.48 39.55
N HIS A 304 45.49 17.05 38.46
CA HIS A 304 46.61 17.77 37.88
C HIS A 304 46.20 19.10 37.23
N ALA A 305 45.02 19.16 36.59
CA ALA A 305 44.46 20.40 36.05
C ALA A 305 44.25 21.45 37.15
N VAL A 306 43.68 21.04 38.29
CA VAL A 306 43.46 21.90 39.46
C VAL A 306 44.78 22.33 40.10
N LYS A 307 45.72 21.40 40.29
CA LYS A 307 47.05 21.70 40.86
C LYS A 307 47.83 22.75 40.05
N LEU A 308 47.67 22.75 38.74
CA LEU A 308 48.31 23.70 37.82
C LEU A 308 47.47 24.96 37.56
N GLY A 309 46.26 25.06 38.14
CA GLY A 309 45.31 26.13 37.86
C GLY A 309 44.91 26.22 36.39
N LEU A 310 44.87 25.08 35.68
CA LEU A 310 44.46 25.02 34.27
C LEU A 310 42.94 24.85 34.12
N ASP A 311 42.24 24.54 35.21
CA ASP A 311 40.78 24.40 35.32
C ASP A 311 40.02 25.72 35.07
N ARG A 312 40.66 26.88 35.27
CA ARG A 312 40.09 28.20 34.96
C ARG A 312 39.90 28.48 33.47
N PHE A 313 40.54 27.71 32.59
CA PHE A 313 40.40 27.87 31.14
C PHE A 313 39.17 27.12 30.63
N LEU A 314 38.28 27.82 29.90
CA LEU A 314 37.02 27.28 29.36
C LEU A 314 37.17 25.94 28.62
N LEU A 315 38.25 25.77 27.84
CA LEU A 315 38.53 24.53 27.11
C LEU A 315 38.76 23.33 28.04
N VAL A 316 39.40 23.55 29.19
CA VAL A 316 39.73 22.52 30.18
C VAL A 316 38.50 22.22 31.03
N SER A 317 37.77 23.25 31.49
CA SER A 317 36.52 23.07 32.24
C SER A 317 35.48 22.29 31.41
N ASN A 318 35.29 22.62 30.13
CA ASN A 318 34.40 21.87 29.21
C ASN A 318 34.83 20.41 29.03
N ALA A 319 36.14 20.15 28.90
CA ALA A 319 36.65 18.79 28.78
C ALA A 319 36.43 17.97 30.06
N LEU A 320 36.60 18.59 31.24
CA LEU A 320 36.34 17.97 32.54
C LEU A 320 34.85 17.66 32.73
N ILE A 321 33.96 18.62 32.46
CA ILE A 321 32.50 18.42 32.53
C ILE A 321 32.09 17.24 31.63
N ARG A 322 32.58 17.18 30.40
CA ARG A 322 32.29 16.08 29.46
C ARG A 322 32.73 14.71 29.97
N VAL A 323 33.88 14.65 30.65
CA VAL A 323 34.41 13.40 31.21
C VAL A 323 33.64 12.97 32.45
N HIS A 324 33.30 13.90 33.35
CA HIS A 324 32.48 13.59 34.53
C HIS A 324 31.05 13.18 34.16
N ALA A 325 30.44 13.90 33.23
CA ALA A 325 29.07 13.63 32.78
C ALA A 325 28.97 12.38 31.90
N GLY A 326 29.94 12.14 31.01
CA GLY A 326 29.90 11.06 30.03
C GLY A 326 30.64 9.78 30.42
N LEU A 327 31.91 9.88 30.81
CA LEU A 327 32.76 8.71 31.08
C LEU A 327 32.57 8.16 32.49
N LEU A 328 32.47 9.05 33.48
CA LEU A 328 32.36 8.68 34.89
C LEU A 328 30.90 8.50 35.34
N SER A 329 29.93 8.92 34.52
CA SER A 329 28.49 8.97 34.85
C SER A 329 28.19 9.70 36.17
N ARG A 330 29.06 10.65 36.58
CA ARG A 330 28.92 11.46 37.79
C ARG A 330 28.32 12.82 37.47
N LEU A 331 27.02 12.81 37.19
CA LEU A 331 26.27 14.02 36.80
C LEU A 331 26.34 15.13 37.85
N ALA A 332 26.31 14.78 39.14
CA ALA A 332 26.41 15.75 40.24
C ALA A 332 27.78 16.47 40.26
N ASP A 333 28.87 15.74 40.02
CA ASP A 333 30.22 16.32 39.93
C ASP A 333 30.36 17.22 38.69
N GLY A 334 29.78 16.79 37.56
CA GLY A 334 29.70 17.61 36.35
C GLY A 334 28.93 18.92 36.57
N LEU A 335 27.79 18.89 37.26
CA LEU A 335 27.00 20.07 37.60
C LEU A 335 27.74 20.99 38.58
N ARG A 336 28.44 20.42 39.59
CA ARG A 336 29.30 21.20 40.48
C ARG A 336 30.40 21.92 39.70
N LEU A 337 31.07 21.22 38.79
CA LEU A 337 32.09 21.81 37.93
C LEU A 337 31.56 22.94 37.06
N LEU A 338 30.34 22.80 36.51
CA LEU A 338 29.69 23.88 35.76
C LEU A 338 29.42 25.10 36.66
N ARG A 339 28.95 24.89 37.89
CA ARG A 339 28.63 25.98 38.83
C ARG A 339 29.86 26.68 39.41
N THR A 340 31.00 25.98 39.53
CA THR A 340 32.25 26.54 40.08
C THR A 340 33.24 27.00 39.01
N ALA A 341 32.95 26.81 37.72
CA ALA A 341 33.85 27.20 36.64
C ALA A 341 34.00 28.73 36.55
N ALA A 342 35.22 29.19 36.27
CA ALA A 342 35.50 30.62 36.09
C ALA A 342 34.82 31.23 34.84
N ALA A 343 34.52 30.40 33.84
CA ALA A 343 33.77 30.75 32.64
C ALA A 343 33.00 29.52 32.12
N VAL A 344 31.78 29.75 31.63
CA VAL A 344 30.91 28.73 31.01
C VAL A 344 30.36 29.24 29.69
N ASP A 345 30.08 28.32 28.77
CA ASP A 345 29.47 28.60 27.47
C ASP A 345 28.31 27.63 27.20
N ALA A 346 27.57 27.85 26.10
CA ALA A 346 26.47 26.96 25.72
C ALA A 346 26.92 25.50 25.57
N SER A 347 28.19 25.24 25.23
CA SER A 347 28.73 23.88 25.12
C SER A 347 28.87 23.19 26.47
N SER A 348 29.21 23.93 27.54
CA SER A 348 29.23 23.41 28.92
C SER A 348 27.86 22.85 29.32
N PHE A 349 26.80 23.63 29.08
CA PHE A 349 25.41 23.27 29.39
C PHE A 349 24.91 22.12 28.51
N ASN A 350 25.09 22.20 27.18
CA ASN A 350 24.62 21.17 26.23
C ASN A 350 25.16 19.77 26.57
N THR A 351 26.39 19.70 27.05
CA THR A 351 27.04 18.45 27.47
C THR A 351 26.30 17.80 28.64
N LEU A 352 25.94 18.58 29.65
CA LEU A 352 25.20 18.09 30.81
C LEU A 352 23.74 17.81 30.49
N VAL A 353 23.06 18.68 29.72
CA VAL A 353 21.69 18.45 29.25
C VAL A 353 21.58 17.10 28.53
N THR A 354 22.49 16.83 27.59
CA THR A 354 22.54 15.55 26.87
C THR A 354 22.82 14.37 27.82
N ALA A 355 23.67 14.55 28.82
CA ALA A 355 24.02 13.48 29.77
C ALA A 355 22.86 13.18 30.74
N TYR A 356 22.17 14.20 31.25
CA TYR A 356 20.96 14.04 32.05
C TYR A 356 19.84 13.36 31.25
N ALA A 357 19.63 13.76 29.99
CA ALA A 357 18.65 13.14 29.11
C ALA A 357 18.95 11.64 28.87
N ARG A 358 20.21 11.29 28.57
CA ARG A 358 20.64 9.89 28.41
C ARG A 358 20.53 9.06 29.68
N ALA A 359 20.57 9.69 30.84
CA ALA A 359 20.37 9.04 32.13
C ALA A 359 18.88 8.91 32.51
N GLY A 360 17.95 9.27 31.62
CA GLY A 360 16.50 9.26 31.89
C GLY A 360 16.03 10.39 32.80
N ARG A 361 16.93 11.30 33.21
CA ARG A 361 16.63 12.43 34.12
C ARG A 361 16.21 13.66 33.33
N ILE A 362 15.11 13.55 32.59
CA ILE A 362 14.64 14.58 31.64
C ILE A 362 14.23 15.87 32.36
N ALA A 363 13.65 15.78 33.56
CA ALA A 363 13.28 16.96 34.35
C ALA A 363 14.50 17.81 34.72
N ASP A 364 15.60 17.17 35.15
CA ASP A 364 16.86 17.86 35.45
C ASP A 364 17.50 18.45 34.19
N ALA A 365 17.44 17.73 33.07
CA ALA A 365 17.90 18.23 31.78
C ALA A 365 17.11 19.49 31.36
N ARG A 366 15.79 19.49 31.56
CA ARG A 366 14.91 20.62 31.27
C ARG A 366 15.19 21.82 32.17
N ALA A 367 15.34 21.60 33.47
CA ALA A 367 15.70 22.66 34.41
C ALA A 367 17.03 23.33 34.01
N LEU A 368 18.05 22.52 33.69
CA LEU A 368 19.35 23.03 33.26
C LEU A 368 19.28 23.77 31.92
N PHE A 369 18.41 23.34 31.00
CA PHE A 369 18.14 24.02 29.73
C PHE A 369 17.45 25.38 29.92
N ASP A 370 16.50 25.45 30.84
CA ASP A 370 15.79 26.70 31.17
C ASP A 370 16.69 27.71 31.91
N GLU A 371 17.71 27.24 32.64
CA GLU A 371 18.77 28.08 33.25
C GLU A 371 19.80 28.65 32.24
N MET A 372 19.85 28.14 31.00
CA MET A 372 20.88 28.53 30.03
C MET A 372 20.78 30.03 29.66
N PRO A 373 21.90 30.80 29.73
CA PRO A 373 21.90 32.22 29.40
C PRO A 373 21.77 32.48 27.88
N ALA A 374 22.25 31.55 27.05
CA ALA A 374 22.10 31.60 25.61
C ALA A 374 21.91 30.18 25.06
N ARG A 375 20.90 30.00 24.20
CA ARG A 375 20.55 28.73 23.58
C ARG A 375 20.87 28.77 22.10
N ASN A 376 21.38 27.67 21.57
CA ASN A 376 21.64 27.49 20.14
C ASN A 376 20.95 26.21 19.63
N ALA A 377 21.02 25.96 18.33
CA ALA A 377 20.40 24.77 17.72
C ALA A 377 20.83 23.45 18.39
N VAL A 378 22.06 23.37 18.92
CA VAL A 378 22.57 22.19 19.65
C VAL A 378 21.87 22.03 21.01
N SER A 379 21.58 23.12 21.72
CA SER A 379 20.81 23.09 22.96
C SER A 379 19.41 22.53 22.74
N TRP A 380 18.72 23.02 21.69
CA TRP A 380 17.39 22.56 21.31
C TRP A 380 17.41 21.10 20.85
N SER A 381 18.41 20.72 20.05
CA SER A 381 18.62 19.33 19.61
C SER A 381 18.76 18.38 20.78
N ALA A 382 19.51 18.75 21.81
CA ALA A 382 19.71 17.91 23.00
C ALA A 382 18.39 17.67 23.74
N MET A 383 17.55 18.69 23.88
CA MET A 383 16.24 18.56 24.53
C MET A 383 15.24 17.78 23.68
N VAL A 384 15.07 18.11 22.40
CA VAL A 384 14.13 17.41 21.50
C VAL A 384 14.48 15.92 21.43
N ASN A 385 15.76 15.58 21.19
CA ASN A 385 16.18 14.18 21.15
C ASN A 385 16.10 13.50 22.53
N GLY A 386 16.30 14.26 23.62
CA GLY A 386 16.12 13.75 24.98
C GLY A 386 14.68 13.32 25.24
N TYR A 387 13.70 14.16 24.91
CA TYR A 387 12.28 13.83 25.03
C TYR A 387 11.88 12.66 24.13
N VAL A 388 12.35 12.62 22.88
CA VAL A 388 12.13 11.49 21.96
C VAL A 388 12.68 10.18 22.52
N GLN A 389 13.88 10.19 23.13
CA GLN A 389 14.48 9.02 23.75
C GLN A 389 13.72 8.56 24.99
N ALA A 390 13.08 9.47 25.72
CA ALA A 390 12.20 9.17 26.84
C ALA A 390 10.80 8.71 26.41
N GLY A 391 10.51 8.66 25.09
CA GLY A 391 9.20 8.31 24.55
C GLY A 391 8.15 9.42 24.65
N ASP A 392 8.55 10.63 25.07
CA ASP A 392 7.67 11.79 25.23
C ASP A 392 7.70 12.67 23.98
N GLY A 393 7.14 12.14 22.89
CA GLY A 393 7.09 12.83 21.60
C GLY A 393 6.28 14.13 21.64
N ARG A 394 5.32 14.27 22.56
CA ARG A 394 4.52 15.49 22.71
C ARG A 394 5.37 16.65 23.21
N GLU A 395 6.13 16.44 24.28
CA GLU A 395 7.03 17.47 24.79
C GLU A 395 8.16 17.78 23.82
N ALA A 396 8.63 16.79 23.04
CA ALA A 396 9.58 17.03 21.96
C ALA A 396 9.05 18.01 20.90
N LEU A 397 7.78 17.86 20.47
CA LEU A 397 7.14 18.78 19.53
C LEU A 397 6.87 20.16 20.16
N ALA A 398 6.52 20.22 21.46
CA ALA A 398 6.38 21.48 22.18
C ALA A 398 7.71 22.25 22.26
N MET A 399 8.82 21.56 22.49
CA MET A 399 10.16 22.15 22.46
C MET A 399 10.52 22.70 21.08
N PHE A 400 10.13 22.00 20.01
CA PHE A 400 10.31 22.50 18.65
C PHE A 400 9.48 23.75 18.36
N ALA A 401 8.21 23.78 18.76
CA ALA A 401 7.37 24.97 18.60
C ALA A 401 7.96 26.18 19.35
N ARG A 402 8.48 25.96 20.58
CA ARG A 402 9.15 27.00 21.35
C ARG A 402 10.44 27.49 20.68
N MET A 403 11.24 26.58 20.11
CA MET A 403 12.43 26.93 19.32
C MET A 403 12.10 27.88 18.17
N GLN A 404 11.00 27.62 17.46
CA GLN A 404 10.53 28.44 16.36
C GLN A 404 10.03 29.82 16.84
N ALA A 405 9.31 29.86 17.96
CA ALA A 405 8.83 31.11 18.57
C ALA A 405 10.00 32.01 19.04
N GLU A 406 11.11 31.41 19.50
CA GLU A 406 12.35 32.11 19.84
C GLU A 406 13.21 32.47 18.61
N GLY A 407 12.74 32.18 17.39
CA GLY A 407 13.40 32.56 16.12
C GLY A 407 14.67 31.79 15.80
N VAL A 408 14.89 30.62 16.44
CA VAL A 408 16.09 29.82 16.21
C VAL A 408 15.87 28.85 15.05
N CYS A 409 16.69 28.95 14.00
CA CYS A 409 16.61 28.05 12.85
C CYS A 409 16.99 26.61 13.25
N PRO A 410 16.15 25.61 12.94
CA PRO A 410 16.47 24.21 13.19
C PRO A 410 17.53 23.68 12.22
N ASP A 411 18.45 22.88 12.75
CA ASP A 411 19.42 22.13 11.96
C ASP A 411 18.91 20.70 11.67
N ASP A 412 19.64 19.96 10.82
CA ASP A 412 19.31 18.57 10.46
C ASP A 412 19.08 17.67 11.68
N THR A 413 19.79 17.91 12.79
CA THR A 413 19.70 17.05 13.99
C THR A 413 18.44 17.32 14.81
N VAL A 414 17.98 18.58 14.90
CA VAL A 414 16.66 18.90 15.43
C VAL A 414 15.58 18.28 14.55
N LEU A 415 15.66 18.47 13.23
CA LEU A 415 14.62 18.02 12.30
C LEU A 415 14.47 16.49 12.28
N VAL A 416 15.55 15.73 12.39
CA VAL A 416 15.49 14.26 12.58
C VAL A 416 14.76 13.92 13.88
N GLY A 417 15.07 14.60 14.99
CA GLY A 417 14.39 14.41 16.27
C GLY A 417 12.90 14.74 16.20
N VAL A 418 12.53 15.83 15.54
CA VAL A 418 11.12 16.23 15.33
C VAL A 418 10.38 15.19 14.49
N LEU A 419 10.98 14.70 13.40
CA LEU A 419 10.37 13.64 12.58
C LEU A 419 10.17 12.35 13.37
N ALA A 420 11.12 11.99 14.23
CA ALA A 420 10.98 10.85 15.14
C ALA A 420 9.85 11.07 16.16
N ALA A 421 9.70 12.29 16.69
CA ALA A 421 8.58 12.65 17.57
C ALA A 421 7.23 12.55 16.84
N CYS A 422 7.15 13.06 15.61
CA CYS A 422 5.96 12.90 14.76
C CYS A 422 5.65 11.42 14.54
N ALA A 423 6.66 10.59 14.27
CA ALA A 423 6.50 9.16 14.08
C ALA A 423 5.98 8.43 15.35
N GLN A 424 6.42 8.86 16.53
CA GLN A 424 5.96 8.32 17.82
C GLN A 424 4.50 8.69 18.13
N GLN A 425 4.08 9.89 17.72
CA GLN A 425 2.75 10.43 18.00
C GLN A 425 1.74 10.18 16.86
N GLY A 426 2.21 9.72 15.69
CA GLY A 426 1.41 9.66 14.47
C GLY A 426 1.00 11.04 13.93
N ALA A 427 1.83 12.06 14.17
CA ALA A 427 1.57 13.46 13.85
C ALA A 427 1.93 13.77 12.38
N LEU A 428 1.05 13.34 11.47
CA LEU A 428 1.33 13.33 10.04
C LEU A 428 1.40 14.74 9.45
N GLU A 429 0.52 15.65 9.86
CA GLU A 429 0.45 16.98 9.25
C GLU A 429 1.67 17.82 9.64
N GLN A 430 2.16 17.70 10.87
CA GLN A 430 3.44 18.29 11.30
C GLN A 430 4.60 17.62 10.54
N GLY A 431 4.57 16.30 10.33
CA GLY A 431 5.56 15.60 9.52
C GLY A 431 5.62 16.11 8.06
N LYS A 432 4.46 16.30 7.42
CA LYS A 432 4.34 16.91 6.08
C LYS A 432 4.81 18.36 6.08
N TRP A 433 4.49 19.13 7.12
CA TRP A 433 4.95 20.49 7.27
C TRP A 433 6.48 20.55 7.33
N VAL A 434 7.13 19.67 8.11
CA VAL A 434 8.61 19.57 8.17
C VAL A 434 9.19 19.21 6.80
N HIS A 435 8.58 18.25 6.09
CA HIS A 435 9.01 17.89 4.73
C HIS A 435 8.84 19.06 3.73
N GLY A 436 7.76 19.84 3.85
CA GLY A 436 7.54 21.06 3.09
C GLY A 436 8.56 22.15 3.42
N TYR A 437 8.87 22.34 4.71
CA TYR A 437 9.89 23.27 5.20
C TYR A 437 11.28 22.95 4.61
N LEU A 438 11.67 21.66 4.57
CA LEU A 438 12.91 21.21 3.94
C LEU A 438 12.99 21.63 2.46
N LYS A 439 11.89 21.45 1.71
CA LYS A 439 11.80 21.82 0.29
C LYS A 439 11.81 23.33 0.08
N ALA A 440 11.01 24.08 0.84
CA ALA A 440 10.87 25.53 0.70
C ALA A 440 12.17 26.29 1.00
N ASN A 441 12.96 25.79 1.95
CA ASN A 441 14.24 26.40 2.33
C ASN A 441 15.45 25.83 1.55
N GLY A 442 15.21 24.95 0.56
CA GLY A 442 16.28 24.33 -0.21
C GLY A 442 17.24 23.47 0.60
N ILE A 443 16.81 22.97 1.77
CA ILE A 443 17.65 22.13 2.64
C ILE A 443 17.81 20.77 1.96
N ARG A 444 19.06 20.37 1.71
CA ARG A 444 19.37 19.10 1.06
C ARG A 444 18.96 17.95 1.99
N ILE A 445 18.01 17.13 1.55
CA ILE A 445 17.63 15.90 2.26
C ILE A 445 18.83 14.96 2.27
N THR A 446 19.52 14.88 3.40
CA THR A 446 20.61 13.94 3.65
C THR A 446 20.07 12.52 3.83
N VAL A 447 20.93 11.50 3.79
CA VAL A 447 20.50 10.11 4.03
C VAL A 447 19.81 9.99 5.40
N PHE A 448 20.30 10.69 6.42
CA PHE A 448 19.70 10.69 7.76
C PHE A 448 18.29 11.32 7.79
N LEU A 449 18.10 12.48 7.15
CA LEU A 449 16.78 13.12 7.03
C LEU A 449 15.83 12.28 6.18
N GLY A 450 16.32 11.71 5.07
CA GLY A 450 15.53 10.82 4.21
C GLY A 450 15.05 9.58 4.96
N THR A 451 15.92 8.94 5.73
CA THR A 451 15.54 7.80 6.58
C THR A 451 14.52 8.19 7.66
N ALA A 452 14.69 9.35 8.32
CA ALA A 452 13.73 9.85 9.30
C ALA A 452 12.35 10.18 8.69
N LEU A 453 12.33 10.72 7.47
CA LEU A 453 11.09 10.95 6.72
C LEU A 453 10.40 9.63 6.34
N VAL A 454 11.16 8.62 5.92
CA VAL A 454 10.63 7.28 5.63
C VAL A 454 10.02 6.66 6.88
N ASP A 455 10.73 6.66 8.02
CA ASP A 455 10.21 6.14 9.29
C ASP A 455 8.96 6.91 9.76
N MET A 456 8.96 8.23 9.64
CA MET A 456 7.80 9.08 9.97
C MET A 456 6.59 8.76 9.09
N TYR A 457 6.74 8.76 7.76
CA TYR A 457 5.62 8.50 6.85
C TYR A 457 5.09 7.08 6.99
N THR A 458 5.97 6.08 7.11
CA THR A 458 5.55 4.70 7.35
C THR A 458 4.79 4.56 8.66
N LYS A 459 5.29 5.10 9.78
CA LYS A 459 4.57 5.05 11.05
C LYS A 459 3.32 5.93 11.06
N CYS A 460 3.21 6.97 10.23
CA CYS A 460 1.98 7.75 10.13
C CYS A 460 0.94 7.16 9.15
N GLY A 461 1.21 5.99 8.56
CA GLY A 461 0.30 5.29 7.63
C GLY A 461 0.40 5.72 6.16
N GLU A 462 1.24 6.70 5.83
CA GLU A 462 1.44 7.20 4.46
C GLU A 462 2.61 6.49 3.76
N VAL A 463 2.46 5.17 3.56
CA VAL A 463 3.51 4.31 2.99
C VAL A 463 3.93 4.75 1.59
N GLN A 464 3.02 5.32 0.80
CA GLN A 464 3.32 5.77 -0.55
C GLN A 464 4.28 6.98 -0.56
N LEU A 465 4.05 7.96 0.33
CA LEU A 465 4.97 9.09 0.49
C LEU A 465 6.33 8.62 1.02
N ALA A 466 6.35 7.60 1.89
CA ALA A 466 7.60 6.98 2.32
C ALA A 466 8.37 6.35 1.15
N LEU A 467 7.69 5.62 0.26
CA LEU A 467 8.29 5.05 -0.95
C LEU A 467 8.85 6.14 -1.87
N GLU A 468 8.11 7.23 -2.09
CA GLU A 468 8.58 8.36 -2.90
C GLU A 468 9.84 9.00 -2.34
N VAL A 469 9.90 9.22 -1.01
CA VAL A 469 11.10 9.75 -0.35
C VAL A 469 12.25 8.75 -0.50
N PHE A 470 11.99 7.46 -0.23
CA PHE A 470 12.98 6.41 -0.34
C PHE A 470 13.57 6.31 -1.75
N GLU A 471 12.73 6.21 -2.78
CA GLU A 471 13.15 6.15 -4.19
C GLU A 471 13.95 7.40 -4.60
N GLY A 472 13.53 8.59 -4.15
CA GLY A 472 14.21 9.85 -4.39
C GLY A 472 15.61 10.01 -3.75
N MET A 473 15.97 9.16 -2.78
CA MET A 473 17.30 9.20 -2.15
C MET A 473 18.39 8.69 -3.12
N LYS A 474 19.37 9.54 -3.45
CA LYS A 474 20.51 9.18 -4.31
C LYS A 474 21.43 8.12 -3.69
N GLU A 475 21.64 8.20 -2.38
CA GLU A 475 22.41 7.24 -1.60
C GLU A 475 21.50 6.65 -0.52
N LYS A 476 21.53 5.33 -0.37
CA LYS A 476 20.73 4.58 0.62
C LYS A 476 21.68 3.74 1.46
N ASN A 477 21.75 4.03 2.75
CA ASN A 477 22.49 3.19 3.69
C ASN A 477 21.60 2.02 4.15
N VAL A 478 22.19 1.07 4.89
CA VAL A 478 21.47 -0.08 5.45
C VAL A 478 20.21 0.36 6.21
N LEU A 479 20.31 1.40 7.04
CA LEU A 479 19.20 1.93 7.85
C LEU A 479 18.00 2.42 7.00
N ALA A 480 18.25 3.05 5.84
CA ALA A 480 17.19 3.47 4.93
C ALA A 480 16.42 2.26 4.36
N TRP A 481 17.16 1.22 3.92
CA TRP A 481 16.56 -0.02 3.42
C TRP A 481 15.76 -0.72 4.51
N THR A 482 16.33 -0.89 5.71
CA THR A 482 15.65 -1.59 6.80
C THR A 482 14.39 -0.86 7.27
N SER A 483 14.42 0.48 7.33
CA SER A 483 13.26 1.30 7.69
C SER A 483 12.10 1.13 6.70
N MET A 484 12.39 1.12 5.40
CA MET A 484 11.36 0.93 4.37
C MET A 484 10.80 -0.50 4.36
N ILE A 485 11.67 -1.52 4.49
CA ILE A 485 11.26 -2.94 4.56
C ILE A 485 10.36 -3.18 5.77
N LYS A 486 10.77 -2.67 6.95
CA LYS A 486 9.96 -2.76 8.17
C LYS A 486 8.64 -2.01 8.03
N GLY A 487 8.66 -0.82 7.44
CA GLY A 487 7.46 -0.04 7.17
C GLY A 487 6.46 -0.79 6.29
N LEU A 488 6.90 -1.38 5.17
CA LEU A 488 6.03 -2.21 4.32
C LEU A 488 5.47 -3.43 5.05
N ALA A 489 6.30 -4.10 5.86
CA ALA A 489 5.88 -5.24 6.67
C ALA A 489 4.77 -4.87 7.66
N MET A 490 4.93 -3.76 8.39
CA MET A 490 3.96 -3.26 9.37
C MET A 490 2.57 -2.99 8.76
N HIS A 491 2.53 -2.63 7.47
CA HIS A 491 1.30 -2.34 6.73
C HIS A 491 0.78 -3.53 5.93
N GLY A 492 1.23 -4.75 6.22
CA GLY A 492 0.76 -5.97 5.56
C GLY A 492 1.25 -6.15 4.12
N ARG A 493 2.11 -5.27 3.60
CA ARG A 493 2.67 -5.33 2.25
C ARG A 493 3.90 -6.24 2.20
N GLY A 494 3.75 -7.46 2.73
CA GLY A 494 4.87 -8.40 2.94
C GLY A 494 5.61 -8.79 1.67
N SER A 495 4.89 -9.01 0.56
CA SER A 495 5.50 -9.33 -0.75
C SER A 495 6.42 -8.20 -1.24
N GLU A 496 6.00 -6.95 -1.11
CA GLU A 496 6.80 -5.79 -1.53
C GLU A 496 8.02 -5.58 -0.63
N ALA A 497 7.86 -5.81 0.69
CA ALA A 497 8.97 -5.78 1.63
C ALA A 497 10.06 -6.80 1.28
N LEU A 498 9.67 -8.01 0.86
CA LEU A 498 10.61 -9.05 0.41
C LEU A 498 11.27 -8.71 -0.93
N VAL A 499 10.53 -8.07 -1.85
CA VAL A 499 11.12 -7.53 -3.10
C VAL A 499 12.18 -6.48 -2.78
N LEU A 500 11.91 -5.53 -1.87
CA LEU A 500 12.91 -4.55 -1.43
C LEU A 500 14.10 -5.20 -0.72
N PHE A 501 13.88 -6.25 0.08
CA PHE A 501 14.97 -7.00 0.70
C PHE A 501 15.89 -7.64 -0.36
N SER A 502 15.32 -8.25 -1.41
CA SER A 502 16.12 -8.78 -2.53
C SER A 502 16.80 -7.70 -3.36
N GLN A 503 16.20 -6.51 -3.50
CA GLN A 503 16.86 -5.36 -4.14
C GLN A 503 18.03 -4.81 -3.30
N MET A 504 17.90 -4.81 -1.98
CA MET A 504 19.00 -4.48 -1.07
C MET A 504 20.18 -5.43 -1.32
N GLU A 505 19.94 -6.74 -1.40
CA GLU A 505 20.97 -7.73 -1.72
C GLU A 505 21.61 -7.51 -3.09
N SER A 506 20.81 -7.26 -4.14
CA SER A 506 21.32 -7.09 -5.51
C SER A 506 22.06 -5.76 -5.71
N SER A 507 21.76 -4.73 -4.90
CA SER A 507 22.48 -3.46 -4.87
C SER A 507 23.85 -3.53 -4.17
N GLY A 508 24.23 -4.71 -3.65
CA GLY A 508 25.50 -4.94 -2.95
C GLY A 508 25.51 -4.46 -1.50
N VAL A 509 24.37 -3.99 -0.98
CA VAL A 509 24.20 -3.60 0.42
C VAL A 509 23.93 -4.86 1.24
N LYS A 510 24.84 -5.21 2.15
CA LYS A 510 24.68 -6.41 2.99
C LYS A 510 23.57 -6.21 4.02
N PRO A 511 22.56 -7.10 4.09
CA PRO A 511 21.58 -7.10 5.18
C PRO A 511 22.25 -7.24 6.54
N ASP A 512 21.77 -6.46 7.51
CA ASP A 512 22.13 -6.58 8.93
C ASP A 512 21.04 -7.35 9.70
N ASP A 513 21.23 -7.51 11.01
CA ASP A 513 20.26 -8.16 11.89
C ASP A 513 18.87 -7.48 11.84
N ILE A 514 18.83 -6.15 11.78
CA ILE A 514 17.58 -5.39 11.70
C ILE A 514 16.84 -5.65 10.37
N ALA A 515 17.57 -5.76 9.26
CA ALA A 515 17.00 -6.08 7.96
C ALA A 515 16.29 -7.44 7.96
N PHE A 516 16.91 -8.44 8.62
CA PHE A 516 16.33 -9.77 8.76
C PHE A 516 15.07 -9.76 9.62
N ILE A 517 15.03 -8.99 10.70
CA ILE A 517 13.79 -8.80 11.49
C ILE A 517 12.66 -8.25 10.61
N GLY A 518 12.94 -7.23 9.79
CA GLY A 518 11.96 -6.67 8.85
C GLY A 518 11.45 -7.68 7.82
N ALA A 519 12.35 -8.47 7.23
CA ALA A 519 11.99 -9.51 6.25
C ALA A 519 11.21 -10.68 6.89
N LEU A 520 11.57 -11.10 8.10
CA LEU A 520 10.84 -12.14 8.84
C LEU A 520 9.44 -11.65 9.24
N SER A 521 9.33 -10.41 9.71
CA SER A 521 8.04 -9.78 10.01
C SER A 521 7.15 -9.70 8.76
N ALA A 522 7.73 -9.38 7.59
CA ALA A 522 7.02 -9.41 6.32
C ALA A 522 6.46 -10.81 5.99
N CYS A 523 7.24 -11.86 6.23
CA CYS A 523 6.76 -13.24 6.09
C CYS A 523 5.63 -13.55 7.09
N THR A 524 5.73 -13.09 8.34
CA THR A 524 4.69 -13.25 9.37
C THR A 524 3.36 -12.66 8.93
N HIS A 525 3.37 -11.41 8.43
CA HIS A 525 2.15 -10.73 7.99
C HIS A 525 1.58 -11.30 6.69
N ALA A 526 2.42 -11.84 5.81
CA ALA A 526 1.98 -12.46 4.54
C ALA A 526 1.69 -13.96 4.66
N GLY A 527 1.87 -14.59 5.82
CA GLY A 527 1.69 -16.04 6.00
C GLY A 527 2.72 -16.91 5.27
N LEU A 528 3.87 -16.36 4.85
CA LEU A 528 4.85 -17.06 4.01
C LEU A 528 5.84 -17.88 4.84
N VAL A 529 5.36 -18.99 5.44
CA VAL A 529 6.16 -19.84 6.36
C VAL A 529 7.46 -20.32 5.72
N ASP A 530 7.39 -20.92 4.52
CA ASP A 530 8.56 -21.47 3.83
C ASP A 530 9.60 -20.40 3.49
N ARG A 531 9.13 -19.23 3.08
CA ARG A 531 10.01 -18.11 2.80
C ARG A 531 10.66 -17.58 4.08
N GLY A 532 9.91 -17.50 5.19
CA GLY A 532 10.46 -17.16 6.50
C GLY A 532 11.58 -18.09 6.93
N ARG A 533 11.40 -19.41 6.77
CA ARG A 533 12.46 -20.41 7.03
C ARG A 533 13.70 -20.19 6.17
N GLN A 534 13.52 -19.94 4.88
CA GLN A 534 14.63 -19.66 3.97
C GLN A 534 15.41 -18.41 4.39
N VAL A 535 14.69 -17.33 4.72
CA VAL A 535 15.27 -16.06 5.19
C VAL A 535 16.05 -16.28 6.49
N PHE A 536 15.44 -16.94 7.49
CA PHE A 536 16.09 -17.24 8.78
C PHE A 536 17.36 -18.10 8.61
N ASN A 537 17.30 -19.14 7.77
CA ASN A 537 18.46 -20.00 7.49
C ASN A 537 19.56 -19.25 6.72
N SER A 538 19.19 -18.36 5.80
CA SER A 538 20.14 -17.58 5.02
C SER A 538 20.93 -16.60 5.89
N MET A 539 20.32 -16.04 6.93
CA MET A 539 20.98 -15.17 7.91
C MET A 539 22.24 -15.82 8.51
N VAL A 540 22.12 -17.09 8.90
CA VAL A 540 23.21 -17.86 9.49
C VAL A 540 24.18 -18.37 8.41
N ARG A 541 23.66 -19.03 7.37
CA ARG A 541 24.48 -19.75 6.39
C ARG A 541 25.19 -18.84 5.38
N LYS A 542 24.53 -17.79 4.91
CA LYS A 542 25.02 -16.87 3.87
C LYS A 542 25.71 -15.64 4.46
N TYR A 543 25.16 -15.11 5.56
CA TYR A 543 25.64 -13.84 6.14
C TYR A 543 26.43 -14.00 7.44
N GLY A 544 26.44 -15.19 8.05
CA GLY A 544 27.15 -15.45 9.30
C GLY A 544 26.60 -14.65 10.50
N ILE A 545 25.36 -14.17 10.40
CA ILE A 545 24.70 -13.41 11.46
C ILE A 545 24.08 -14.40 12.44
N LYS A 546 24.46 -14.30 13.72
CA LYS A 546 23.89 -15.14 14.78
C LYS A 546 22.47 -14.65 15.11
N PRO A 547 21.45 -15.53 15.12
CA PRO A 547 20.10 -15.15 15.50
C PRO A 547 20.07 -14.61 16.94
N LYS A 548 19.39 -13.49 17.12
CA LYS A 548 19.07 -12.88 18.42
C LYS A 548 17.61 -13.16 18.81
N ILE A 549 17.24 -12.80 20.04
CA ILE A 549 15.92 -13.03 20.61
C ILE A 549 14.78 -12.50 19.71
N GLU A 550 14.98 -11.35 19.07
CA GLU A 550 13.99 -10.72 18.20
C GLU A 550 13.73 -11.53 16.92
N HIS A 551 14.74 -12.24 16.39
CA HIS A 551 14.60 -13.09 15.21
C HIS A 551 13.82 -14.36 15.53
N TYR A 552 14.08 -14.96 16.69
CA TYR A 552 13.30 -16.08 17.19
C TYR A 552 11.86 -15.66 17.46
N GLY A 553 11.63 -14.48 18.04
CA GLY A 553 10.30 -13.90 18.21
C GLY A 553 9.52 -13.78 16.91
N CYS A 554 10.15 -13.29 15.84
CA CYS A 554 9.50 -13.21 14.52
C CYS A 554 9.13 -14.60 13.97
N MET A 555 10.01 -15.59 14.13
CA MET A 555 9.75 -16.96 13.67
C MET A 555 8.67 -17.67 14.48
N VAL A 556 8.67 -17.49 15.80
CA VAL A 556 7.63 -18.02 16.70
C VAL A 556 6.28 -17.39 16.34
N ASP A 557 6.22 -16.07 16.11
CA ASP A 557 4.98 -15.40 15.67
C ASP A 557 4.50 -15.93 14.31
N LEU A 558 5.40 -16.09 13.33
CA LEU A 558 5.10 -16.68 12.02
C LEU A 558 4.51 -18.09 12.15
N LEU A 559 5.16 -18.97 12.91
CA LEU A 559 4.70 -20.35 13.09
C LEU A 559 3.38 -20.41 13.87
N ALA A 560 3.28 -19.62 14.94
CA ALA A 560 2.12 -19.64 15.83
C ALA A 560 0.85 -19.11 15.15
N ARG A 561 0.95 -18.05 14.35
CA ARG A 561 -0.19 -17.52 13.57
C ARG A 561 -0.68 -18.50 12.51
N ASN A 562 0.23 -19.27 11.90
CA ASN A 562 -0.10 -20.25 10.86
C ASN A 562 -0.48 -21.63 11.41
N GLY A 563 -0.71 -21.76 12.72
CA GLY A 563 -1.22 -22.99 13.34
C GLY A 563 -0.15 -24.04 13.66
N LEU A 564 1.12 -23.77 13.36
CA LEU A 564 2.27 -24.64 13.62
C LEU A 564 2.76 -24.49 15.08
N LEU A 565 1.84 -24.59 16.05
CA LEU A 565 2.10 -24.28 17.46
C LEU A 565 3.12 -25.22 18.12
N ASN A 566 3.10 -26.50 17.76
CA ASN A 566 4.06 -27.48 18.29
C ASN A 566 5.48 -27.15 17.84
N GLU A 567 5.63 -26.75 16.59
CA GLU A 567 6.92 -26.36 16.06
C GLU A 567 7.40 -25.02 16.63
N ALA A 568 6.48 -24.07 16.82
CA ALA A 568 6.78 -22.82 17.52
C ALA A 568 7.29 -23.08 18.95
N ARG A 569 6.67 -24.03 19.66
CA ARG A 569 7.13 -24.48 20.98
C ARG A 569 8.51 -25.14 20.90
N GLU A 570 8.74 -26.07 19.97
CA GLU A 570 10.05 -26.70 19.79
C GLU A 570 11.15 -25.68 19.50
N MET A 571 10.84 -24.61 18.75
CA MET A 571 11.79 -23.53 18.49
C MET A 571 12.17 -22.77 19.75
N ILE A 572 11.21 -22.52 20.65
CA ILE A 572 11.46 -21.92 21.98
C ILE A 572 12.28 -22.85 22.87
N GLU A 573 12.06 -24.17 22.79
CA GLU A 573 12.85 -25.13 23.59
C GLU A 573 14.28 -25.28 23.07
N LYS A 574 14.50 -25.08 21.76
CA LYS A 574 15.82 -25.23 21.09
C LYS A 574 16.62 -23.94 20.98
N MET A 575 16.06 -22.78 21.32
CA MET A 575 16.78 -21.51 21.18
C MET A 575 17.93 -21.39 22.20
N PRO A 576 19.06 -20.76 21.82
CA PRO A 576 20.28 -20.75 22.65
C PRO A 576 20.27 -19.71 23.79
N MET A 577 19.17 -18.96 23.95
CA MET A 577 18.99 -17.94 24.99
C MET A 577 17.64 -18.13 25.69
N GLU A 578 17.45 -17.52 26.85
CA GLU A 578 16.15 -17.59 27.53
C GLU A 578 15.09 -16.77 26.77
N PRO A 579 13.86 -17.31 26.59
CA PRO A 579 12.77 -16.60 25.93
C PRO A 579 12.25 -15.45 26.78
N ASP A 580 11.99 -14.31 26.14
CA ASP A 580 11.42 -13.13 26.77
C ASP A 580 9.88 -13.14 26.75
N ALA A 581 9.27 -12.16 27.41
CA ALA A 581 7.83 -11.99 27.47
C ALA A 581 7.18 -11.85 26.08
N LEU A 582 7.89 -11.27 25.10
CA LEU A 582 7.38 -11.06 23.75
C LEU A 582 7.23 -12.37 22.97
N ILE A 583 8.21 -13.27 23.07
CA ILE A 583 8.15 -14.60 22.46
C ILE A 583 7.00 -15.43 23.03
N TRP A 584 6.87 -15.47 24.35
CA TRP A 584 5.73 -16.14 25.01
C TRP A 584 4.40 -15.50 24.62
N GLY A 585 4.37 -14.17 24.50
CA GLY A 585 3.22 -13.43 23.99
C GLY A 585 2.81 -13.81 22.57
N ALA A 586 3.77 -13.94 21.65
CA ALA A 586 3.52 -14.37 20.29
C ALA A 586 2.90 -15.78 20.23
N LEU A 587 3.45 -16.73 21.01
CA LEU A 587 2.91 -18.08 21.08
C LEU A 587 1.51 -18.11 21.73
N MET A 588 1.29 -17.37 22.82
CA MET A 588 -0.01 -17.28 23.48
C MET A 588 -1.09 -16.66 22.57
N ALA A 589 -0.73 -15.67 21.75
CA ALA A 589 -1.61 -15.10 20.75
C ALA A 589 -2.01 -16.16 19.69
N GLY A 590 -1.05 -16.95 19.20
CA GLY A 590 -1.33 -18.09 18.31
C GLY A 590 -2.25 -19.14 18.94
N CYS A 591 -2.04 -19.48 20.22
CA CYS A 591 -2.93 -20.39 20.97
C CYS A 591 -4.37 -19.86 21.06
N ARG A 592 -4.56 -18.54 21.16
CA ARG A 592 -5.88 -17.91 21.10
C ARG A 592 -6.54 -18.11 19.74
N PHE A 593 -5.82 -17.81 18.65
CA PHE A 593 -6.35 -17.94 17.29
C PHE A 593 -6.74 -19.39 16.96
N HIS A 594 -5.95 -20.36 17.41
CA HIS A 594 -6.14 -21.79 17.11
C HIS A 594 -6.80 -22.58 18.25
N LYS A 595 -7.37 -21.89 19.27
CA LYS A 595 -8.13 -22.45 20.39
C LYS A 595 -7.43 -23.59 21.17
N ARG A 596 -6.11 -23.47 21.41
CA ARG A 596 -5.30 -24.48 22.12
C ARG A 596 -5.07 -24.11 23.59
N VAL A 597 -6.03 -24.49 24.44
CA VAL A 597 -6.06 -24.12 25.87
C VAL A 597 -4.87 -24.69 26.66
N GLU A 598 -4.55 -25.97 26.49
CA GLU A 598 -3.47 -26.63 27.25
C GLU A 598 -2.11 -25.99 27.02
N LEU A 599 -1.81 -25.62 25.76
CA LEU A 599 -0.58 -24.93 25.43
C LEU A 599 -0.60 -23.48 25.97
N ALA A 600 -1.75 -22.81 25.97
CA ALA A 600 -1.89 -21.48 26.56
C ALA A 600 -1.63 -21.49 28.08
N GLU A 601 -2.07 -22.52 28.80
CA GLU A 601 -1.78 -22.70 30.23
C GLU A 601 -0.28 -22.90 30.49
N TYR A 602 0.39 -23.71 29.64
CA TYR A 602 1.83 -23.89 29.69
C TYR A 602 2.58 -22.57 29.48
N VAL A 603 2.19 -21.79 28.47
CA VAL A 603 2.82 -20.50 28.16
C VAL A 603 2.59 -19.49 29.28
N ALA A 604 1.39 -19.43 29.86
CA ALA A 604 1.07 -18.51 30.95
C ALA A 604 1.94 -18.74 32.19
N LYS A 605 2.24 -20.01 32.52
CA LYS A 605 3.13 -20.34 33.63
C LYS A 605 4.54 -19.76 33.44
N HIS A 606 5.07 -19.79 32.21
CA HIS A 606 6.40 -19.26 31.92
C HIS A 606 6.41 -17.73 31.80
N TRP A 607 5.38 -17.14 31.17
CA TRP A 607 5.28 -15.68 31.03
C TRP A 607 5.09 -14.98 32.38
N ASN A 608 4.25 -15.52 33.28
CA ASN A 608 4.02 -14.92 34.60
C ASN A 608 5.27 -14.89 35.49
N VAL A 609 6.26 -15.77 35.24
CA VAL A 609 7.54 -15.74 35.96
C VAL A 609 8.39 -14.55 35.49
N LEU A 610 8.31 -14.17 34.22
CA LEU A 610 9.06 -13.06 33.64
C LEU A 610 8.46 -11.70 33.97
N GLU A 611 7.12 -11.59 33.97
CA GLU A 611 6.41 -10.33 34.19
C GLU A 611 5.28 -10.49 35.23
N PRO A 612 5.60 -10.74 36.51
CA PRO A 612 4.60 -11.03 37.53
C PRO A 612 3.64 -9.87 37.79
N ASP A 613 4.10 -8.64 37.57
CA ASP A 613 3.35 -7.40 37.85
C ASP A 613 2.56 -6.89 36.62
N LYS A 614 2.66 -7.56 35.46
CA LYS A 614 1.97 -7.13 34.24
C LYS A 614 0.68 -7.93 33.99
N SER A 615 -0.38 -7.23 33.60
CA SER A 615 -1.70 -7.81 33.33
C SER A 615 -1.82 -8.60 32.02
N GLY A 616 -0.79 -8.57 31.16
CA GLY A 616 -0.86 -9.11 29.80
C GLY A 616 -1.21 -10.61 29.72
N ALA A 617 -0.41 -11.45 30.36
CA ALA A 617 -0.56 -12.90 30.36
C ALA A 617 -1.88 -13.36 31.01
N TYR A 618 -2.25 -12.74 32.14
CA TYR A 618 -3.51 -13.03 32.83
C TYR A 618 -4.73 -12.70 31.99
N VAL A 619 -4.77 -11.53 31.34
CA VAL A 619 -5.89 -11.11 30.50
C VAL A 619 -6.02 -12.01 29.26
N LEU A 620 -4.90 -12.35 28.60
CA LEU A 620 -4.91 -13.24 27.44
C LEU A 620 -5.38 -14.65 27.81
N LEU A 621 -4.92 -15.21 28.93
CA LEU A 621 -5.36 -16.51 29.42
C LEU A 621 -6.85 -16.52 29.80
N ALA A 622 -7.33 -15.49 30.49
CA ALA A 622 -8.74 -15.35 30.84
C ALA A 622 -9.64 -15.27 29.58
N ASN A 623 -9.18 -14.58 28.54
CA ASN A 623 -9.87 -14.51 27.25
C ASN A 623 -9.89 -15.86 26.53
N ILE A 624 -8.79 -16.63 26.58
CA ILE A 624 -8.74 -17.98 26.00
C ILE A 624 -9.70 -18.93 26.74
N TYR A 625 -9.73 -18.89 28.07
CA TYR A 625 -10.69 -19.69 28.84
C TYR A 625 -12.14 -19.34 28.54
N ALA A 626 -12.45 -18.05 28.44
CA ALA A 626 -13.78 -17.60 28.05
C ALA A 626 -14.18 -18.05 26.64
N ALA A 627 -13.28 -17.88 25.66
CA ALA A 627 -13.52 -18.29 24.27
C ALA A 627 -13.71 -19.82 24.12
N SER A 628 -13.20 -20.61 25.07
CA SER A 628 -13.37 -22.07 25.14
C SER A 628 -14.50 -22.52 26.07
N GLY A 629 -15.36 -21.60 26.56
CA GLY A 629 -16.50 -21.92 27.44
C GLY A 629 -16.15 -22.25 28.89
N ARG A 630 -14.88 -22.10 29.31
CA ARG A 630 -14.41 -22.34 30.69
C ARG A 630 -14.55 -21.08 31.56
N HIS A 631 -15.78 -20.63 31.78
CA HIS A 631 -16.06 -19.33 32.44
C HIS A 631 -15.59 -19.28 33.90
N ALA A 632 -15.67 -20.40 34.63
CA ALA A 632 -15.16 -20.50 36.00
C ALA A 632 -13.64 -20.24 36.07
N SER A 633 -12.85 -20.93 35.23
CA SER A 633 -11.39 -20.71 35.16
C SER A 633 -11.02 -19.29 34.75
N ALA A 634 -11.82 -18.64 33.89
CA ALA A 634 -11.62 -17.23 33.54
C ALA A 634 -11.89 -16.27 34.72
N ARG A 635 -12.85 -16.61 35.60
CA ARG A 635 -13.15 -15.85 36.82
C ARG A 635 -12.05 -16.04 37.87
N ASP A 636 -11.55 -17.25 38.03
CA ASP A 636 -10.44 -17.56 38.94
C ASP A 636 -9.17 -16.77 38.59
N ILE A 637 -8.84 -16.67 37.29
CA ILE A 637 -7.69 -15.87 36.83
C ILE A 637 -7.89 -14.37 37.12
N ARG A 638 -9.11 -13.84 37.01
CA ARG A 638 -9.40 -12.44 37.37
C ARG A 638 -9.29 -12.17 38.87
N HIS A 639 -9.76 -13.10 39.70
CA HIS A 639 -9.56 -13.01 41.15
C HIS A 639 -8.08 -13.05 41.51
N LEU A 640 -7.30 -13.93 40.86
CA LEU A 640 -5.86 -14.01 41.06
C LEU A 640 -5.14 -12.70 40.67
N MET A 641 -5.59 -12.02 39.62
CA MET A 641 -5.05 -10.69 39.27
C MET A 641 -5.31 -9.66 40.38
N GLN A 642 -6.51 -9.64 40.95
CA GLN A 642 -6.89 -8.74 42.04
C GLN A 642 -6.11 -9.05 43.33
N GLU A 643 -5.97 -10.32 43.68
CA GLU A 643 -5.21 -10.78 44.84
C GLU A 643 -3.73 -10.37 44.76
N LYS A 644 -3.16 -10.42 43.54
CA LYS A 644 -1.77 -10.01 43.28
C LYS A 644 -1.60 -8.50 43.08
N GLY A 645 -2.68 -7.71 43.12
CA GLY A 645 -2.62 -6.26 42.89
C GLY A 645 -2.19 -5.87 41.47
N VAL A 646 -2.45 -6.72 40.47
CA VAL A 646 -2.06 -6.49 39.08
C VAL A 646 -3.16 -5.72 38.36
N ASP A 647 -2.92 -4.43 38.13
CA ASP A 647 -3.88 -3.56 37.43
C ASP A 647 -3.86 -3.74 35.91
N LYS A 648 -5.05 -3.63 35.30
CA LYS A 648 -5.20 -3.63 33.85
C LYS A 648 -4.70 -2.29 33.31
N THR A 649 -3.69 -2.33 32.44
CA THR A 649 -3.24 -1.14 31.70
C THR A 649 -4.36 -0.66 30.77
N PRO A 650 -4.85 0.59 30.91
CA PRO A 650 -5.94 1.09 30.09
C PRO A 650 -5.46 1.35 28.65
N GLY A 651 -6.28 0.97 27.67
CA GLY A 651 -6.00 1.23 26.26
C GLY A 651 -6.16 2.71 25.93
N CYS A 652 -5.25 3.25 25.14
CA CYS A 652 -5.24 4.66 24.74
C CYS A 652 -5.32 4.80 23.22
N SER A 653 -6.15 5.74 22.76
CA SER A 653 -6.25 6.14 21.36
C SER A 653 -5.99 7.64 21.22
N THR A 654 -5.28 8.04 20.17
CA THR A 654 -5.01 9.44 19.85
C THR A 654 -5.52 9.76 18.45
N VAL A 655 -5.92 11.02 18.25
CA VAL A 655 -6.36 11.56 16.95
C VAL A 655 -5.77 12.94 16.75
N GLU A 656 -5.31 13.24 15.55
CA GLU A 656 -4.79 14.55 15.18
C GLU A 656 -5.84 15.33 14.39
N ILE A 657 -6.25 16.50 14.88
CA ILE A 657 -7.22 17.38 14.22
C ILE A 657 -6.68 18.80 14.20
N LYS A 658 -6.60 19.40 13.00
CA LYS A 658 -6.11 20.77 12.79
C LYS A 658 -4.73 21.02 13.45
N GLY A 659 -3.86 20.02 13.44
CA GLY A 659 -2.51 20.11 14.01
C GLY A 659 -2.41 19.92 15.53
N VAL A 660 -3.51 19.54 16.19
CA VAL A 660 -3.55 19.26 17.64
C VAL A 660 -3.82 17.77 17.87
N ILE A 661 -3.02 17.15 18.73
CA ILE A 661 -3.18 15.74 19.12
C ILE A 661 -4.11 15.66 20.34
N HIS A 662 -5.21 14.92 20.21
CA HIS A 662 -6.17 14.63 21.26
C HIS A 662 -6.04 13.17 21.70
N GLN A 663 -5.97 12.94 23.01
CA GLN A 663 -5.78 11.63 23.62
C GLN A 663 -7.06 11.19 24.35
N PHE A 664 -7.44 9.92 24.17
CA PHE A 664 -8.60 9.31 24.78
C PHE A 664 -8.17 8.03 25.51
N ILE A 665 -8.55 7.91 26.77
CA ILE A 665 -8.28 6.74 27.61
C ILE A 665 -9.63 6.13 28.03
N VAL A 666 -9.69 4.81 28.14
CA VAL A 666 -10.92 4.12 28.58
C VAL A 666 -11.37 4.65 29.95
N GLY A 667 -12.57 5.22 30.01
CA GLY A 667 -13.17 5.78 31.23
C GLY A 667 -12.77 7.22 31.57
N ASP A 668 -11.91 7.86 30.76
CA ASP A 668 -11.50 9.25 30.97
C ASP A 668 -12.60 10.23 30.52
N LEU A 669 -13.02 11.10 31.44
CA LEU A 669 -14.03 12.15 31.22
C LEU A 669 -13.42 13.55 31.24
N SER A 670 -12.10 13.68 31.24
CA SER A 670 -11.39 14.97 31.37
C SER A 670 -11.45 15.85 30.12
N HIS A 671 -11.89 15.30 28.97
CA HIS A 671 -11.93 16.06 27.73
C HIS A 671 -13.00 17.18 27.79
N PRO A 672 -12.67 18.44 27.43
CA PRO A 672 -13.61 19.58 27.54
C PRO A 672 -14.94 19.39 26.81
N ARG A 673 -14.93 18.60 25.72
CA ARG A 673 -16.11 18.27 24.90
C ARG A 673 -16.67 16.86 25.12
N ILE A 674 -16.37 16.22 26.25
CA ILE A 674 -16.74 14.81 26.47
C ILE A 674 -18.24 14.54 26.33
N LYS A 675 -19.10 15.49 26.72
CA LYS A 675 -20.55 15.38 26.59
C LYS A 675 -20.98 15.24 25.13
N ASP A 676 -20.45 16.10 24.26
CA ASP A 676 -20.71 16.06 22.81
C ASP A 676 -20.19 14.75 22.19
N ILE A 677 -19.00 14.32 22.61
CA ILE A 677 -18.34 13.10 22.11
C ILE A 677 -19.17 11.86 22.45
N VAL A 678 -19.60 11.75 23.71
CA VAL A 678 -20.44 10.63 24.16
C VAL A 678 -21.81 10.67 23.49
N ALA A 679 -22.42 11.84 23.33
CA ALA A 679 -23.69 11.99 22.61
C ALA A 679 -23.57 11.57 21.14
N LYS A 680 -22.51 11.99 20.44
CA LYS A 680 -22.27 11.58 19.04
C LYS A 680 -22.00 10.10 18.92
N TRP A 681 -21.28 9.51 19.89
CA TRP A 681 -21.12 8.04 19.91
C TRP A 681 -22.47 7.34 20.10
N HIS A 682 -23.35 7.82 21.00
CA HIS A 682 -24.69 7.24 21.16
C HIS A 682 -25.54 7.36 19.90
N GLU A 683 -25.46 8.48 19.17
CA GLU A 683 -26.09 8.64 17.86
C GLU A 683 -25.57 7.59 16.86
N ILE A 684 -24.24 7.43 16.76
CA ILE A 684 -23.61 6.45 15.87
C ILE A 684 -23.96 5.01 16.26
N ASP A 685 -23.88 4.66 17.54
CA ASP A 685 -24.21 3.32 18.06
C ASP A 685 -25.68 2.98 17.79
N SER A 686 -26.58 3.96 17.98
CA SER A 686 -28.00 3.82 17.71
C SER A 686 -28.28 3.63 16.22
N ARG A 687 -27.62 4.39 15.34
CA ARG A 687 -27.73 4.22 13.88
C ARG A 687 -27.18 2.88 13.42
N ILE A 688 -26.02 2.45 13.93
CA ILE A 688 -25.43 1.14 13.61
C ILE A 688 -26.38 -0.01 14.04
N ARG A 689 -27.05 0.12 15.20
CA ARG A 689 -28.00 -0.89 15.68
C ARG A 689 -29.32 -0.89 14.89
N LEU A 690 -29.85 0.29 14.56
CA LEU A 690 -31.15 0.46 13.92
C LEU A 690 -31.10 0.28 12.39
N GLU A 691 -30.04 0.75 11.72
CA GLU A 691 -29.91 0.76 10.25
C GLU A 691 -29.20 -0.50 9.72
N GLU A 692 -28.24 -1.08 10.47
CA GLU A 692 -27.37 -2.18 9.99
C GLU A 692 -27.60 -3.52 10.73
N GLY A 693 -28.54 -3.57 11.68
CA GLY A 693 -28.85 -4.79 12.46
C GLY A 693 -27.69 -5.32 13.30
N TYR A 694 -26.67 -4.49 13.57
CA TYR A 694 -25.47 -4.91 14.29
C TYR A 694 -25.77 -5.12 15.78
N ILE A 695 -25.71 -6.37 16.23
CA ILE A 695 -25.77 -6.74 17.64
C ILE A 695 -24.32 -6.87 18.15
N PRO A 696 -23.88 -6.03 19.12
CA PRO A 696 -22.54 -6.15 19.69
C PRO A 696 -22.31 -7.55 20.24
N ASP A 697 -21.21 -8.21 19.88
CA ASP A 697 -20.87 -9.52 20.45
C ASP A 697 -20.56 -9.39 21.95
N LYS A 698 -21.56 -9.72 22.78
CA LYS A 698 -21.50 -9.63 24.24
C LYS A 698 -20.53 -10.65 24.85
N LYS A 699 -20.04 -11.63 24.08
CA LYS A 699 -19.14 -12.69 24.55
C LYS A 699 -17.76 -12.19 24.98
N GLU A 700 -17.33 -11.02 24.52
CA GLU A 700 -16.04 -10.40 24.89
C GLU A 700 -16.12 -9.56 26.20
N VAL A 701 -17.32 -9.26 26.72
CA VAL A 701 -17.52 -8.52 27.99
C VAL A 701 -17.72 -9.49 29.14
N LEU A 702 -16.61 -9.87 29.75
CA LEU A 702 -16.56 -10.98 30.70
C LEU A 702 -16.65 -10.55 32.18
N LEU A 703 -17.43 -9.51 32.49
CA LEU A 703 -17.75 -9.13 33.87
C LEU A 703 -19.19 -9.57 34.18
N ASP A 704 -19.43 -10.23 35.33
CA ASP A 704 -20.79 -10.50 35.82
C ASP A 704 -21.43 -9.19 36.32
N ILE A 705 -21.88 -8.39 35.36
CA ILE A 705 -22.62 -7.15 35.58
C ILE A 705 -23.93 -7.25 34.79
N GLU A 706 -24.95 -6.52 35.21
CA GLU A 706 -26.23 -6.42 34.50
C GLU A 706 -26.00 -6.07 33.02
N GLU A 707 -26.84 -6.58 32.13
CA GLU A 707 -26.71 -6.43 30.66
C GLU A 707 -26.53 -4.96 30.23
N GLU A 708 -27.18 -4.02 30.93
CA GLU A 708 -27.06 -2.58 30.68
C GLU A 708 -25.67 -2.00 31.05
N GLU A 709 -25.01 -2.50 32.10
CA GLU A 709 -23.68 -2.04 32.51
C GLU A 709 -22.56 -2.60 31.63
N LYS A 710 -22.76 -3.81 31.06
CA LYS A 710 -21.87 -4.37 30.02
C LYS A 710 -21.89 -3.54 28.74
N GLU A 711 -23.07 -3.06 28.34
CA GLU A 711 -23.23 -2.19 27.17
C GLU A 711 -22.64 -0.79 27.41
N SER A 712 -22.84 -0.22 28.59
CA SER A 712 -22.19 1.01 29.05
C SER A 712 -20.66 0.94 28.97
N ALA A 713 -20.06 -0.17 29.43
CA ALA A 713 -18.61 -0.37 29.37
C ALA A 713 -18.07 -0.48 27.93
N LEU A 714 -18.81 -1.16 27.03
CA LEU A 714 -18.48 -1.26 25.60
C LEU A 714 -18.59 0.05 24.83
N SER A 715 -19.42 0.99 25.29
CA SER A 715 -19.58 2.30 24.64
C SER A 715 -18.41 3.26 24.91
N ARG A 716 -17.63 3.02 25.98
CA ARG A 716 -16.57 3.93 26.48
C ARG A 716 -15.14 3.52 26.10
N HIS A 717 -14.98 2.70 25.07
CA HIS A 717 -13.66 2.36 24.55
C HIS A 717 -12.96 3.59 23.96
N SER A 718 -11.64 3.69 24.15
CA SER A 718 -10.88 4.86 23.72
C SER A 718 -10.90 5.08 22.21
N GLU A 719 -11.04 4.01 21.41
CA GLU A 719 -11.18 4.15 19.95
C GLU A 719 -12.50 4.82 19.58
N LYS A 720 -13.60 4.44 20.25
CA LYS A 720 -14.94 4.95 19.99
C LYS A 720 -15.05 6.44 20.33
N LEU A 721 -14.47 6.84 21.46
CA LEU A 721 -14.38 8.25 21.86
C LEU A 721 -13.54 9.07 20.86
N ALA A 722 -12.42 8.51 20.37
CA ALA A 722 -11.60 9.15 19.36
C ALA A 722 -12.33 9.30 18.02
N ILE A 723 -13.09 8.28 17.58
CA ILE A 723 -13.93 8.33 16.37
C ILE A 723 -15.00 9.41 16.49
N ALA A 724 -15.76 9.40 17.59
CA ALA A 724 -16.83 10.37 17.81
C ALA A 724 -16.29 11.81 17.86
N PHE A 725 -15.18 12.05 18.57
CA PHE A 725 -14.54 13.36 18.58
C PHE A 725 -14.07 13.80 17.20
N ALA A 726 -13.51 12.87 16.42
CA ALA A 726 -13.05 13.15 15.08
C ALA A 726 -14.21 13.55 14.15
N LEU A 727 -15.32 12.82 14.18
CA LEU A 727 -16.52 13.13 13.38
C LEU A 727 -17.16 14.48 13.77
N ILE A 728 -17.11 14.87 15.04
CA ILE A 728 -17.63 16.19 15.47
C ILE A 728 -16.71 17.35 15.02
N SER A 729 -15.41 17.07 14.93
CA SER A 729 -14.39 18.11 14.80
C SER A 729 -13.80 18.23 13.40
N THR A 730 -14.28 17.41 12.46
CA THR A 730 -13.88 17.40 11.06
C THR A 730 -15.07 17.65 10.15
N ASP A 731 -14.82 18.29 9.01
CA ASP A 731 -15.85 18.54 8.00
C ASP A 731 -16.14 17.26 7.20
N ASP A 732 -17.33 17.15 6.63
CA ASP A 732 -17.73 16.02 5.77
C ASP A 732 -16.66 15.82 4.67
N ASN A 733 -16.12 14.60 4.57
CA ASN A 733 -15.03 14.16 3.66
C ASN A 733 -13.58 14.25 4.15
N MET A 734 -13.31 14.62 5.40
CA MET A 734 -11.94 14.55 5.95
C MET A 734 -11.59 13.13 6.45
N PRO A 735 -10.46 12.53 6.00
CA PRO A 735 -10.04 11.22 6.47
C PRO A 735 -9.63 11.27 7.94
N ILE A 736 -10.34 10.51 8.77
CA ILE A 736 -10.09 10.39 10.21
C ILE A 736 -8.98 9.36 10.44
N ARG A 737 -7.89 9.77 11.08
CA ARG A 737 -6.77 8.90 11.46
C ARG A 737 -6.73 8.73 12.98
N ILE A 738 -6.87 7.50 13.44
CA ILE A 738 -6.80 7.17 14.87
C ILE A 738 -5.61 6.26 15.09
N VAL A 739 -4.74 6.66 16.01
CA VAL A 739 -3.57 5.90 16.42
C VAL A 739 -3.88 5.25 17.75
N LYS A 740 -3.72 3.94 17.83
CA LYS A 740 -3.97 3.16 19.05
C LYS A 740 -2.66 2.64 19.61
N ASN A 741 -2.42 2.91 20.89
CA ASN A 741 -1.32 2.28 21.60
C ASN A 741 -1.77 0.90 22.08
N LEU A 742 -1.28 -0.15 21.43
CA LEU A 742 -1.44 -1.51 21.92
C LEU A 742 -0.29 -1.84 22.86
N ARG A 743 -0.67 -2.14 24.11
CA ARG A 743 0.10 -2.73 25.23
C ARG A 743 1.59 -2.98 24.92
N GLY A 744 2.43 -2.08 25.43
CA GLY A 744 3.88 -2.24 25.59
C GLY A 744 4.42 -1.05 26.40
N SER A 745 5.06 -1.33 27.54
CA SER A 745 5.66 -0.32 28.41
C SER A 745 6.74 0.50 27.65
N PRO A 746 6.84 1.83 27.84
CA PRO A 746 7.73 2.70 27.07
C PRO A 746 9.23 2.60 27.42
N SER A 747 9.68 1.56 28.13
CA SER A 747 11.03 1.54 28.72
C SER A 747 12.10 0.76 27.95
N GLU A 748 11.79 0.05 26.86
CA GLU A 748 12.81 -0.75 26.16
C GLU A 748 12.78 -0.52 24.65
N GLY A 749 13.83 0.16 24.17
CA GLY A 749 14.07 0.39 22.76
C GLY A 749 14.22 -0.93 22.02
N ASN A 750 13.68 -0.95 20.80
CA ASN A 750 13.72 -2.06 19.83
C ASN A 750 12.74 -3.20 20.10
N THR A 751 11.45 -2.94 19.96
CA THR A 751 10.53 -3.58 19.00
C THR A 751 9.14 -3.04 19.31
N VAL A 752 8.87 -1.80 18.87
CA VAL A 752 7.52 -1.24 19.01
C VAL A 752 6.64 -1.94 17.98
N GLY A 753 5.91 -2.95 18.42
CA GLY A 753 4.74 -3.48 17.72
C GLY A 753 3.63 -2.43 17.76
N TYR A 754 3.76 -1.37 16.96
CA TYR A 754 2.59 -0.61 16.55
C TYR A 754 1.76 -1.54 15.68
N GLN A 755 0.85 -2.32 16.28
CA GLN A 755 -0.30 -2.79 15.54
C GLN A 755 -1.12 -1.53 15.25
N PHE A 756 -0.86 -0.93 14.10
CA PHE A 756 -1.84 -0.07 13.47
C PHE A 756 -3.06 -0.95 13.19
N TYR A 757 -4.02 -0.95 14.12
CA TYR A 757 -5.40 -0.96 13.67
C TYR A 757 -5.61 0.43 13.06
N ALA A 758 -5.13 0.61 11.84
CA ALA A 758 -6.01 1.27 10.91
C ALA A 758 -7.24 0.37 10.90
N ILE A 759 -8.30 0.76 11.60
CA ILE A 759 -9.63 0.36 11.15
C ILE A 759 -9.82 1.08 9.82
N LEU A 760 -9.09 0.63 8.80
CA LEU A 760 -9.62 0.58 7.46
C LEU A 760 -10.58 -0.60 7.51
N ALA A 761 -11.76 -0.36 8.08
CA ALA A 761 -12.92 -1.16 7.72
C ALA A 761 -13.16 -0.87 6.23
N TYR A 762 -12.42 -1.56 5.37
CA TYR A 762 -12.83 -1.76 3.98
C TYR A 762 -13.94 -2.81 4.01
N ILE A 763 -15.10 -2.40 4.50
CA ILE A 763 -16.37 -2.97 4.06
C ILE A 763 -17.14 -1.80 3.47
N ARG A 764 -16.67 -1.34 2.30
CA ARG A 764 -17.50 -0.56 1.41
C ARG A 764 -17.43 -1.27 0.07
N ILE A 765 -18.37 -2.19 -0.14
CA ILE A 765 -18.59 -2.79 -1.44
C ILE A 765 -19.16 -1.66 -2.30
N MET A 766 -18.33 -1.12 -3.19
CA MET A 766 -18.69 0.00 -4.08
C MET A 766 -19.42 -0.57 -5.30
N LEU A 767 -20.75 -0.40 -5.34
CA LEU A 767 -21.70 -1.21 -6.10
C LEU A 767 -22.14 -0.65 -7.45
N SER A 768 -21.20 -0.17 -8.25
CA SER A 768 -21.42 0.10 -9.68
C SER A 768 -20.29 -0.41 -10.57
N VAL A 769 -19.25 -1.00 -9.96
CA VAL A 769 -18.10 -1.58 -10.68
C VAL A 769 -17.87 -3.00 -10.16
N PHE A 770 -18.31 -3.99 -10.95
CA PHE A 770 -18.17 -5.40 -10.67
C PHE A 770 -16.83 -5.94 -11.16
N ASP A 771 -16.21 -6.78 -10.33
CA ASP A 771 -15.06 -7.59 -10.71
C ASP A 771 -15.56 -8.91 -11.28
N LEU A 772 -15.25 -9.20 -12.54
CA LEU A 772 -15.68 -10.41 -13.22
C LEU A 772 -15.07 -11.69 -12.63
N THR A 773 -14.01 -11.60 -11.83
CA THR A 773 -13.51 -12.77 -11.08
C THR A 773 -14.32 -13.05 -9.81
N VAL A 774 -15.26 -12.18 -9.44
CA VAL A 774 -16.05 -12.27 -8.21
C VAL A 774 -17.54 -12.36 -8.51
N VAL A 775 -18.03 -11.59 -9.49
CA VAL A 775 -19.45 -11.50 -9.83
C VAL A 775 -19.63 -11.84 -11.31
N LYS A 776 -20.43 -12.86 -11.59
CA LYS A 776 -20.78 -13.24 -12.96
C LYS A 776 -21.82 -12.27 -13.54
N PRO A 777 -21.76 -11.90 -14.83
CA PRO A 777 -22.78 -11.06 -15.46
C PRO A 777 -24.18 -11.66 -15.39
N SER A 778 -24.30 -12.99 -15.47
CA SER A 778 -25.57 -13.73 -15.31
C SER A 778 -26.26 -13.41 -14.00
N ASP A 779 -25.51 -13.37 -12.90
CA ASP A 779 -26.07 -13.13 -11.56
C ASP A 779 -26.62 -11.70 -11.44
N PHE A 780 -26.00 -10.73 -12.13
CA PHE A 780 -26.53 -9.37 -12.21
C PHE A 780 -27.83 -9.32 -13.03
N VAL A 781 -27.93 -10.07 -14.12
CA VAL A 781 -29.14 -10.11 -14.97
C VAL A 781 -30.29 -10.82 -14.25
N GLU A 782 -30.01 -11.94 -13.60
CA GLU A 782 -31.00 -12.78 -12.93
C GLU A 782 -31.51 -12.15 -11.64
N TYR A 783 -30.62 -11.59 -10.81
CA TYR A 783 -31.00 -11.10 -9.48
C TYR A 783 -31.01 -9.57 -9.42
N GLY A 784 -30.00 -8.91 -9.99
CA GLY A 784 -29.86 -7.46 -9.90
C GLY A 784 -30.88 -6.69 -10.73
N LEU A 785 -31.00 -7.01 -12.03
CA LEU A 785 -32.00 -6.39 -12.92
C LEU A 785 -33.42 -6.80 -12.55
N ALA A 786 -33.64 -8.08 -12.20
CA ALA A 786 -34.95 -8.54 -11.76
C ALA A 786 -35.42 -7.82 -10.49
N CYS A 787 -34.52 -7.49 -9.57
CA CYS A 787 -34.84 -6.67 -8.41
C CYS A 787 -35.32 -5.25 -8.81
N LEU A 788 -34.63 -4.59 -9.76
CA LEU A 788 -35.08 -3.28 -10.25
C LEU A 788 -36.43 -3.35 -10.95
N GLU A 789 -36.68 -4.42 -11.71
CA GLU A 789 -37.96 -4.67 -12.38
C GLU A 789 -39.09 -4.87 -11.36
N GLN A 790 -38.87 -5.70 -10.33
CA GLN A 790 -39.85 -5.90 -9.26
C GLN A 790 -40.15 -4.62 -8.49
N LEU A 791 -39.14 -3.81 -8.18
CA LEU A 791 -39.35 -2.51 -7.55
C LEU A 791 -40.13 -1.56 -8.47
N ALA A 792 -39.79 -1.53 -9.77
CA ALA A 792 -40.50 -0.73 -10.76
C ALA A 792 -41.96 -1.14 -10.93
N ASP A 793 -42.26 -2.45 -10.89
CA ASP A 793 -43.61 -3.01 -10.95
C ASP A 793 -44.40 -2.70 -9.67
N SER A 794 -43.70 -2.62 -8.52
CA SER A 794 -44.26 -2.20 -7.23
C SER A 794 -44.54 -0.70 -7.12
N GLY A 795 -44.31 0.07 -8.20
CA GLY A 795 -44.61 1.52 -8.27
C GLY A 795 -43.40 2.45 -8.08
N ASP A 796 -42.18 1.91 -8.00
CA ASP A 796 -40.97 2.71 -7.80
C ASP A 796 -40.52 3.42 -9.11
N HIS A 797 -40.81 4.72 -9.20
CA HIS A 797 -40.45 5.53 -10.37
C HIS A 797 -38.95 5.64 -10.61
N SER A 798 -38.13 5.67 -9.55
CA SER A 798 -36.67 5.76 -9.66
C SER A 798 -36.09 4.45 -10.18
N ALA A 799 -36.55 3.31 -9.65
CA ALA A 799 -36.17 1.98 -10.16
C ALA A 799 -36.56 1.81 -11.64
N ARG A 800 -37.77 2.25 -12.02
CA ARG A 800 -38.25 2.22 -13.41
C ARG A 800 -37.36 3.05 -14.33
N SER A 801 -37.02 4.28 -13.92
CA SER A 801 -36.15 5.16 -14.71
C SER A 801 -34.73 4.61 -14.82
N VAL A 802 -34.18 4.06 -13.73
CA VAL A 802 -32.85 3.45 -13.73
C VAL A 802 -32.82 2.22 -14.64
N ARG A 803 -33.83 1.34 -14.55
CA ARG A 803 -33.95 0.15 -15.40
C ARG A 803 -34.07 0.50 -16.89
N HIS A 804 -34.77 1.59 -17.21
CA HIS A 804 -34.97 2.04 -18.59
C HIS A 804 -33.73 2.70 -19.19
N ASN A 805 -33.01 3.51 -18.41
CA ASN A 805 -31.85 4.30 -18.89
C ASN A 805 -30.49 3.62 -18.64
N LEU A 806 -30.48 2.38 -18.13
CA LEU A 806 -29.26 1.67 -17.77
C LEU A 806 -28.34 1.46 -18.96
N ARG A 807 -27.05 1.78 -18.76
CA ARG A 807 -25.95 1.46 -19.66
C ARG A 807 -24.96 0.54 -18.97
N VAL A 808 -24.32 -0.35 -19.73
CA VAL A 808 -23.31 -1.27 -19.22
C VAL A 808 -21.95 -0.90 -19.81
N MET A 809 -20.88 -0.94 -19.03
CA MET A 809 -19.50 -0.72 -19.48
C MET A 809 -18.67 -1.96 -19.20
N VAL A 810 -17.90 -2.44 -20.16
CA VAL A 810 -17.08 -3.65 -20.02
C VAL A 810 -15.62 -3.32 -20.28
N ALA A 811 -14.74 -3.60 -19.32
CA ALA A 811 -13.31 -3.45 -19.46
C ALA A 811 -12.63 -4.82 -19.58
N GLY A 812 -12.19 -5.17 -20.79
CA GLY A 812 -11.70 -6.51 -21.12
C GLY A 812 -11.17 -6.62 -22.55
N GLY A 813 -10.92 -7.85 -22.99
CA GLY A 813 -10.73 -8.20 -24.41
C GLY A 813 -12.04 -8.60 -25.09
N ASP A 814 -12.01 -8.92 -26.39
CA ASP A 814 -13.22 -9.22 -27.18
C ASP A 814 -14.10 -10.31 -26.53
N GLY A 815 -13.53 -11.44 -26.10
CA GLY A 815 -14.29 -12.50 -25.42
C GLY A 815 -14.94 -12.08 -24.10
N THR A 816 -14.30 -11.18 -23.34
CA THR A 816 -14.93 -10.61 -22.12
C THR A 816 -16.14 -9.74 -22.46
N VAL A 817 -16.07 -9.00 -23.57
CA VAL A 817 -17.20 -8.21 -24.08
C VAL A 817 -18.30 -9.16 -24.58
N GLY A 818 -17.93 -10.18 -25.34
CA GLY A 818 -18.86 -11.22 -25.83
C GLY A 818 -19.60 -11.94 -24.71
N TRP A 819 -18.91 -12.28 -23.61
CA TRP A 819 -19.55 -12.90 -22.45
C TRP A 819 -20.66 -12.03 -21.84
N VAL A 820 -20.39 -10.73 -21.66
CA VAL A 820 -21.38 -9.80 -21.11
C VAL A 820 -22.53 -9.58 -22.10
N LEU A 821 -22.25 -9.43 -23.39
CA LEU A 821 -23.27 -9.30 -24.43
C LEU A 821 -24.17 -10.54 -24.49
N GLY A 822 -23.61 -11.74 -24.40
CA GLY A 822 -24.37 -13.00 -24.38
C GLY A 822 -25.32 -13.06 -23.18
N CYS A 823 -24.86 -12.72 -21.98
CA CYS A 823 -25.74 -12.65 -20.80
C CYS A 823 -26.85 -11.60 -20.91
N LEU A 824 -26.60 -10.47 -21.60
CA LEU A 824 -27.63 -9.47 -21.85
C LEU A 824 -28.60 -9.89 -22.97
N GLY A 825 -28.13 -10.70 -23.94
CA GLY A 825 -28.96 -11.30 -24.98
C GLY A 825 -30.04 -12.24 -24.42
N ASP A 826 -29.77 -12.90 -23.31
CA ASP A 826 -30.74 -13.75 -22.59
C ASP A 826 -32.02 -12.97 -22.21
N LEU A 827 -31.93 -11.64 -22.04
CA LEU A 827 -33.10 -10.78 -21.79
C LEU A 827 -34.07 -10.76 -22.98
N TYR A 828 -33.58 -10.77 -24.23
CA TYR A 828 -34.44 -10.84 -25.41
C TYR A 828 -35.18 -12.17 -25.47
N VAL A 829 -34.48 -13.27 -25.20
CA VAL A 829 -35.07 -14.62 -25.16
C VAL A 829 -36.18 -14.70 -24.10
N GLN A 830 -36.01 -14.00 -22.98
CA GLN A 830 -36.96 -13.93 -21.89
C GLN A 830 -38.06 -12.86 -22.08
N ASN A 831 -38.08 -12.13 -23.20
CA ASN A 831 -38.96 -10.98 -23.44
C ASN A 831 -38.88 -9.88 -22.35
N ARG A 832 -37.67 -9.61 -21.83
CA ARG A 832 -37.39 -8.62 -20.77
C ARG A 832 -36.73 -7.36 -21.33
N GLU A 833 -37.53 -6.41 -21.80
CA GLU A 833 -37.06 -5.16 -22.40
C GLU A 833 -37.00 -3.97 -21.39
N PRO A 834 -36.16 -2.94 -21.63
CA PRO A 834 -35.16 -2.82 -22.70
C PRO A 834 -33.86 -3.58 -22.38
N VAL A 835 -33.09 -3.96 -23.40
CA VAL A 835 -31.74 -4.52 -23.19
C VAL A 835 -30.72 -3.39 -23.07
N PRO A 836 -29.91 -3.31 -21.98
CA PRO A 836 -28.94 -2.25 -21.80
C PRO A 836 -27.85 -2.24 -22.89
N PRO A 837 -27.52 -1.09 -23.49
CA PRO A 837 -26.42 -0.99 -24.45
C PRO A 837 -25.05 -1.07 -23.76
N VAL A 838 -24.06 -1.65 -24.44
CA VAL A 838 -22.73 -1.93 -23.88
C VAL A 838 -21.65 -0.99 -24.42
N ALA A 839 -20.88 -0.36 -23.55
CA ALA A 839 -19.65 0.38 -23.85
C ALA A 839 -18.41 -0.48 -23.57
N VAL A 840 -17.31 -0.23 -24.28
CA VAL A 840 -16.09 -1.07 -24.20
C VAL A 840 -14.86 -0.26 -23.77
N ILE A 841 -14.09 -0.77 -22.81
CA ILE A 841 -12.72 -0.34 -22.55
C ILE A 841 -11.74 -1.43 -23.01
N PRO A 842 -10.91 -1.18 -24.04
CA PRO A 842 -10.04 -2.19 -24.65
C PRO A 842 -8.79 -2.47 -23.80
N LEU A 843 -8.84 -3.48 -22.94
CA LEU A 843 -7.72 -3.88 -22.08
C LEU A 843 -6.81 -4.95 -22.73
N GLY A 844 -7.26 -5.68 -23.75
CA GLY A 844 -6.51 -6.78 -24.39
C GLY A 844 -5.54 -6.35 -25.50
N THR A 845 -4.92 -7.34 -26.16
CA THR A 845 -4.16 -7.12 -27.41
C THR A 845 -4.98 -7.40 -28.67
N GLY A 846 -6.04 -8.22 -28.59
CA GLY A 846 -7.09 -8.38 -29.60
C GLY A 846 -8.37 -7.72 -29.10
N ASN A 847 -8.61 -6.49 -29.56
CA ASN A 847 -9.82 -5.73 -29.22
C ASN A 847 -10.43 -5.19 -30.53
N ASP A 848 -10.77 -6.07 -31.46
CA ASP A 848 -11.24 -5.66 -32.77
C ASP A 848 -12.64 -5.05 -32.69
N LEU A 849 -13.53 -5.59 -31.84
CA LEU A 849 -14.84 -4.99 -31.57
C LEU A 849 -14.70 -3.53 -31.11
N SER A 850 -13.79 -3.29 -30.17
CA SER A 850 -13.55 -1.93 -29.67
C SER A 850 -13.07 -0.95 -30.77
N ARG A 851 -12.34 -1.43 -31.79
CA ARG A 851 -11.86 -0.59 -32.89
C ARG A 851 -12.99 -0.26 -33.85
N SER A 852 -13.78 -1.28 -34.22
CA SER A 852 -14.92 -1.15 -35.13
C SER A 852 -15.93 -0.11 -34.63
N PHE A 853 -16.10 -0.02 -33.31
CA PHE A 853 -16.99 0.96 -32.67
C PHE A 853 -16.26 2.18 -32.09
N GLY A 854 -15.05 2.54 -32.56
CA GLY A 854 -14.43 3.83 -32.23
C GLY A 854 -13.86 3.99 -30.81
N TRP A 855 -13.71 2.92 -30.04
CA TRP A 855 -13.08 2.91 -28.71
C TRP A 855 -11.55 2.80 -28.76
N GLY A 856 -11.02 2.33 -29.88
CA GLY A 856 -9.59 2.29 -30.19
C GLY A 856 -8.91 0.97 -29.80
N ALA A 857 -7.67 0.78 -30.26
CA ALA A 857 -7.03 -0.53 -30.23
C ALA A 857 -6.47 -0.99 -28.87
N SER A 858 -6.14 -0.05 -27.99
CA SER A 858 -5.52 -0.34 -26.70
C SER A 858 -5.73 0.81 -25.73
N PHE A 859 -6.00 0.49 -24.47
CA PHE A 859 -6.11 1.49 -23.42
C PHE A 859 -4.78 2.23 -23.20
N SER A 860 -4.83 3.55 -23.21
CA SER A 860 -3.64 4.42 -23.21
C SER A 860 -2.87 4.41 -21.88
N PHE A 861 -1.55 4.59 -21.95
CA PHE A 861 -0.68 4.88 -20.79
C PHE A 861 -1.10 6.15 -20.02
N SER A 862 -1.82 7.07 -20.65
CA SER A 862 -2.46 8.22 -20.00
C SER A 862 -3.77 7.83 -19.29
N TRP A 863 -3.74 6.71 -18.55
CA TRP A 863 -4.91 5.98 -18.06
C TRP A 863 -5.93 6.84 -17.28
N LYS A 864 -5.45 7.85 -16.54
CA LYS A 864 -6.32 8.79 -15.78
C LYS A 864 -7.23 9.62 -16.69
N ALA A 865 -6.69 10.13 -17.80
CA ALA A 865 -7.45 10.91 -18.76
C ALA A 865 -8.25 10.00 -19.70
N ALA A 866 -7.71 8.82 -20.03
CA ALA A 866 -8.39 7.83 -20.84
C ALA A 866 -9.65 7.28 -20.15
N ALA A 867 -9.59 6.94 -18.86
CA ALA A 867 -10.75 6.44 -18.12
C ALA A 867 -11.90 7.46 -18.08
N LYS A 868 -11.58 8.73 -17.83
CA LYS A 868 -12.57 9.83 -17.87
C LYS A 868 -13.22 9.98 -19.25
N ARG A 869 -12.41 9.98 -20.31
CA ARG A 869 -12.92 10.05 -21.70
C ARG A 869 -13.79 8.86 -22.05
N SER A 870 -13.39 7.65 -21.65
CA SER A 870 -14.18 6.43 -21.87
C SER A 870 -15.51 6.47 -21.13
N LEU A 871 -15.55 6.98 -19.89
CA LEU A 871 -16.80 7.18 -19.15
C LEU A 871 -17.70 8.20 -19.84
N TYR A 872 -17.15 9.33 -20.26
CA TYR A 872 -17.89 10.33 -21.00
C TYR A 872 -18.50 9.74 -22.29
N LYS A 873 -17.70 8.99 -23.07
CA LYS A 873 -18.18 8.27 -24.26
C LYS A 873 -19.26 7.23 -23.93
N ALA A 874 -19.16 6.54 -22.79
CA ALA A 874 -20.16 5.54 -22.40
C ALA A 874 -21.51 6.20 -22.04
N ILE A 875 -21.45 7.33 -21.34
CA ILE A 875 -22.63 8.08 -20.92
C ILE A 875 -23.32 8.74 -22.13
N PHE A 876 -22.56 9.37 -23.02
CA PHE A 876 -23.13 10.21 -24.09
C PHE A 876 -23.08 9.59 -25.50
N GLY A 877 -22.43 8.44 -25.66
CA GLY A 877 -22.30 7.78 -26.96
C GLY A 877 -23.64 7.33 -27.51
N SER A 878 -23.78 7.41 -28.83
CA SER A 878 -24.92 6.86 -29.56
C SER A 878 -24.91 5.33 -29.52
N VAL A 879 -26.09 4.72 -29.57
CA VAL A 879 -26.22 3.25 -29.64
C VAL A 879 -26.19 2.82 -31.10
N SER A 880 -25.54 1.69 -31.37
CA SER A 880 -25.45 1.03 -32.67
C SER A 880 -25.81 -0.45 -32.51
N CYS A 881 -26.23 -1.08 -33.61
CA CYS A 881 -26.52 -2.51 -33.67
C CYS A 881 -25.25 -3.31 -33.99
N LEU A 882 -25.12 -4.47 -33.38
CA LEU A 882 -24.07 -5.44 -33.63
C LEU A 882 -24.72 -6.80 -33.88
N ASP A 883 -24.48 -7.33 -35.08
CA ASP A 883 -24.87 -8.70 -35.43
C ASP A 883 -24.13 -9.72 -34.55
N SER A 884 -24.79 -10.82 -34.27
CA SER A 884 -24.24 -11.91 -33.47
C SER A 884 -24.60 -13.27 -34.06
N TRP A 885 -23.76 -14.25 -33.78
CA TRP A 885 -23.80 -15.55 -34.44
C TRP A 885 -23.84 -16.64 -33.38
N HIS A 886 -24.90 -17.44 -33.44
CA HIS A 886 -25.09 -18.59 -32.57
C HIS A 886 -24.29 -19.75 -33.15
N VAL A 887 -23.42 -20.33 -32.33
CA VAL A 887 -22.64 -21.52 -32.66
C VAL A 887 -23.11 -22.69 -31.81
N VAL A 888 -23.28 -23.86 -32.43
CA VAL A 888 -23.55 -25.12 -31.77
C VAL A 888 -22.48 -26.12 -32.19
N VAL A 889 -21.79 -26.70 -31.22
CA VAL A 889 -20.83 -27.80 -31.42
C VAL A 889 -21.48 -29.07 -30.91
N SER A 890 -21.70 -30.04 -31.80
CA SER A 890 -22.29 -31.33 -31.48
C SER A 890 -21.25 -32.43 -31.64
N MET A 891 -21.00 -33.18 -30.56
CA MET A 891 -20.01 -34.26 -30.54
C MET A 891 -20.62 -35.59 -30.05
N PRO A 892 -20.18 -36.75 -30.59
CA PRO A 892 -20.57 -38.07 -30.12
C PRO A 892 -20.00 -38.36 -28.73
N GLU A 893 -20.73 -39.13 -27.91
CA GLU A 893 -20.15 -39.74 -26.71
C GLU A 893 -19.29 -40.94 -27.10
N ASP A 894 -17.98 -40.87 -26.86
CA ASP A 894 -17.13 -42.06 -26.84
C ASP A 894 -17.27 -42.68 -25.43
N GLY A 895 -18.03 -43.76 -25.31
CA GLY A 895 -18.19 -44.48 -24.04
C GLY A 895 -16.85 -45.00 -23.52
N GLU A 896 -16.59 -44.75 -22.23
CA GLU A 896 -15.60 -45.44 -21.36
C GLU A 896 -14.20 -44.83 -21.10
N GLU A 897 -13.85 -43.60 -21.49
CA GLU A 897 -12.60 -42.95 -21.01
C GLU A 897 -12.89 -41.77 -20.05
N GLU A 898 -12.10 -41.67 -18.97
CA GLU A 898 -12.22 -40.67 -17.90
C GLU A 898 -12.48 -39.26 -18.47
N GLU A 899 -13.65 -38.67 -18.17
CA GLU A 899 -14.01 -37.30 -18.56
C GLU A 899 -13.00 -36.30 -17.99
N GLU A 900 -11.99 -35.91 -18.77
CA GLU A 900 -11.27 -34.66 -18.51
C GLU A 900 -12.27 -33.51 -18.71
N GLU A 901 -12.56 -32.77 -17.63
CA GLU A 901 -13.44 -31.59 -17.65
C GLU A 901 -12.94 -30.58 -18.70
N LEU A 902 -13.72 -30.37 -19.76
CA LEU A 902 -13.38 -29.45 -20.85
C LEU A 902 -13.33 -28.01 -20.34
N ASP A 903 -12.18 -27.34 -20.49
CA ASP A 903 -12.04 -25.91 -20.19
C ASP A 903 -12.65 -25.08 -21.34
N LEU A 904 -13.95 -24.83 -21.23
CA LEU A 904 -14.74 -24.13 -22.26
C LEU A 904 -14.62 -22.60 -22.14
N PRO A 905 -14.73 -21.85 -23.26
CA PRO A 905 -14.89 -20.40 -23.23
C PRO A 905 -16.06 -19.96 -22.34
N HIS A 906 -15.99 -18.80 -21.68
CA HIS A 906 -17.10 -18.29 -20.85
C HIS A 906 -18.38 -18.03 -21.65
N SER A 907 -18.22 -17.81 -22.95
CA SER A 907 -19.27 -17.58 -23.93
C SER A 907 -19.87 -18.88 -24.51
N LEU A 908 -19.34 -20.05 -24.13
CA LEU A 908 -19.81 -21.37 -24.55
C LEU A 908 -20.35 -22.14 -23.33
N ARG A 909 -21.56 -22.70 -23.43
CA ARG A 909 -22.25 -23.42 -22.36
C ARG A 909 -22.52 -24.87 -22.80
N HIS A 910 -22.55 -25.80 -21.86
CA HIS A 910 -22.93 -27.18 -22.12
C HIS A 910 -24.45 -27.33 -21.99
N LEU A 911 -25.13 -27.77 -23.05
CA LEU A 911 -26.58 -27.97 -23.08
C LEU A 911 -27.00 -29.38 -22.64
N GLY A 912 -26.04 -30.32 -22.52
CA GLY A 912 -26.31 -31.73 -22.24
C GLY A 912 -26.59 -32.56 -23.50
N GLU A 913 -27.13 -33.76 -23.29
CA GLU A 913 -27.45 -34.72 -24.35
C GLU A 913 -28.58 -34.23 -25.25
N CYS A 914 -28.35 -34.27 -26.56
CA CYS A 914 -29.32 -33.94 -27.59
C CYS A 914 -29.46 -35.11 -28.59
N THR A 915 -30.63 -35.21 -29.21
CA THR A 915 -30.82 -36.09 -30.38
C THR A 915 -30.30 -35.38 -31.62
N PHE A 916 -29.48 -36.08 -32.41
CA PHE A 916 -28.93 -35.49 -33.63
C PHE A 916 -30.04 -35.29 -34.67
N TYR A 917 -30.20 -34.06 -35.16
CA TYR A 917 -31.16 -33.75 -36.21
C TYR A 917 -30.47 -33.80 -37.58
N ASP A 918 -30.71 -34.88 -38.33
CA ASP A 918 -30.23 -35.01 -39.70
C ASP A 918 -31.14 -34.25 -40.66
N ASP A 919 -30.58 -33.25 -41.35
CA ASP A 919 -31.25 -32.49 -42.41
C ASP A 919 -30.85 -32.97 -43.81
N GLY A 920 -30.29 -34.17 -43.92
CA GLY A 920 -29.91 -34.81 -45.18
C GLY A 920 -28.54 -34.38 -45.73
N THR A 921 -27.72 -33.70 -44.91
CA THR A 921 -26.38 -33.22 -45.30
C THR A 921 -25.22 -34.08 -44.79
N ALA A 922 -25.49 -34.99 -43.85
CA ALA A 922 -24.51 -35.91 -43.29
C ALA A 922 -24.41 -37.20 -44.13
N GLU A 923 -23.20 -37.74 -44.32
CA GLU A 923 -22.98 -39.07 -44.93
C GLU A 923 -22.31 -40.00 -43.93
N GLY A 924 -23.00 -41.08 -43.52
CA GLY A 924 -22.48 -42.09 -42.59
C GLY A 924 -23.49 -42.52 -41.53
N GLU A 925 -23.10 -43.45 -40.65
CA GLU A 925 -23.88 -43.76 -39.43
C GLU A 925 -23.74 -42.59 -38.44
N LEU A 926 -24.89 -42.06 -37.99
CA LEU A 926 -24.98 -40.97 -37.03
C LEU A 926 -25.15 -41.54 -35.62
N PRO A 927 -24.49 -40.98 -34.60
CA PRO A 927 -24.69 -41.39 -33.21
C PRO A 927 -26.11 -41.09 -32.73
N GLU A 928 -26.70 -41.98 -31.91
CA GLU A 928 -28.07 -41.81 -31.36
C GLU A 928 -28.16 -40.63 -30.37
N THR A 929 -27.08 -40.39 -29.61
CA THR A 929 -26.95 -39.29 -28.64
C THR A 929 -25.68 -38.49 -28.90
N VAL A 930 -25.77 -37.17 -28.80
CA VAL A 930 -24.63 -36.24 -28.91
C VAL A 930 -24.62 -35.26 -27.75
N SER A 931 -23.42 -34.92 -27.27
CA SER A 931 -23.22 -33.79 -26.37
C SER A 931 -23.21 -32.49 -27.17
N CYS A 932 -24.02 -31.51 -26.76
CA CYS A 932 -24.14 -30.22 -27.44
C CYS A 932 -23.59 -29.08 -26.57
N PHE A 933 -22.79 -28.22 -27.21
CA PHE A 933 -22.28 -26.98 -26.62
C PHE A 933 -22.76 -25.80 -27.45
N ASP A 934 -23.40 -24.82 -26.82
CA ASP A 934 -23.92 -23.64 -27.50
C ASP A 934 -23.25 -22.35 -27.02
N GLY A 935 -23.15 -21.38 -27.91
CA GLY A 935 -22.54 -20.10 -27.59
C GLY A 935 -22.86 -19.04 -28.62
N VAL A 936 -22.46 -17.81 -28.32
CA VAL A 936 -22.67 -16.66 -29.22
C VAL A 936 -21.36 -15.91 -29.38
N PHE A 937 -21.02 -15.59 -30.64
CA PHE A 937 -19.86 -14.77 -30.97
C PHE A 937 -20.24 -13.55 -31.81
N TYR A 938 -19.35 -12.56 -31.79
CA TYR A 938 -19.59 -11.22 -32.31
C TYR A 938 -18.49 -10.72 -33.25
N ASN A 939 -17.29 -11.28 -33.16
CA ASN A 939 -16.14 -10.89 -33.98
C ASN A 939 -15.79 -12.00 -34.97
N TYR A 940 -15.26 -13.13 -34.49
CA TYR A 940 -14.93 -14.25 -35.36
C TYR A 940 -14.83 -15.58 -34.60
N PHE A 941 -15.07 -16.65 -35.36
CA PHE A 941 -14.84 -18.03 -34.95
C PHE A 941 -13.72 -18.63 -35.81
N SER A 942 -12.75 -19.30 -35.20
CA SER A 942 -11.63 -19.93 -35.92
C SER A 942 -11.38 -21.36 -35.46
N ILE A 943 -10.95 -22.20 -36.41
CA ILE A 943 -10.52 -23.58 -36.18
C ILE A 943 -9.09 -23.75 -36.69
N GLY A 944 -8.27 -24.46 -35.94
CA GLY A 944 -6.93 -24.88 -36.35
C GLY A 944 -5.84 -24.00 -35.75
N MET A 945 -4.90 -23.57 -36.60
CA MET A 945 -3.63 -23.01 -36.11
C MET A 945 -3.77 -21.66 -35.36
N ASP A 946 -4.73 -20.81 -35.75
CA ASP A 946 -4.96 -19.53 -35.03
C ASP A 946 -5.41 -19.81 -33.59
N ALA A 947 -6.46 -20.63 -33.45
CA ALA A 947 -6.94 -21.14 -32.17
C ALA A 947 -5.84 -21.82 -31.34
N GLN A 948 -4.95 -22.60 -31.97
CA GLN A 948 -3.84 -23.25 -31.27
C GLN A 948 -2.81 -22.25 -30.72
N VAL A 949 -2.50 -21.19 -31.47
CA VAL A 949 -1.60 -20.13 -31.01
C VAL A 949 -2.22 -19.35 -29.86
N ALA A 950 -3.51 -19.02 -29.98
CA ALA A 950 -4.25 -18.36 -28.90
C ALA A 950 -4.31 -19.24 -27.64
N TYR A 951 -4.57 -20.55 -27.78
CA TYR A 951 -4.58 -21.52 -26.69
C TYR A 951 -3.25 -21.52 -25.95
N GLY A 952 -2.14 -21.65 -26.68
CA GLY A 952 -0.80 -21.61 -26.08
C GLY A 952 -0.47 -20.27 -25.40
N PHE A 953 -0.95 -19.15 -25.96
CA PHE A 953 -0.81 -17.83 -25.36
C PHE A 953 -1.60 -17.69 -24.05
N HIS A 954 -2.86 -18.13 -24.02
CA HIS A 954 -3.72 -18.11 -22.83
C HIS A 954 -3.14 -18.98 -21.72
N GLN A 955 -2.76 -20.22 -22.03
CA GLN A 955 -2.14 -21.15 -21.07
C GLN A 955 -0.87 -20.56 -20.44
N LEU A 956 0.03 -19.95 -21.24
CA LEU A 956 1.23 -19.32 -20.69
C LEU A 956 0.91 -18.08 -19.86
N ARG A 957 -0.08 -17.28 -20.27
CA ARG A 957 -0.52 -16.11 -19.50
C ARG A 957 -1.05 -16.53 -18.13
N ASP A 958 -1.80 -17.62 -18.07
CA ASP A 958 -2.44 -18.09 -16.85
C ASP A 958 -1.43 -18.79 -15.92
N GLU A 959 -0.48 -19.56 -16.48
CA GLU A 959 0.64 -20.15 -15.72
C GLU A 959 1.65 -19.11 -15.23
N LYS A 960 1.97 -18.10 -16.06
CA LYS A 960 3.06 -17.13 -15.83
C LYS A 960 2.62 -15.69 -16.13
N PRO A 961 1.67 -15.13 -15.36
CA PRO A 961 1.08 -13.81 -15.62
C PRO A 961 2.09 -12.65 -15.58
N PHE A 962 3.23 -12.81 -14.90
CA PHE A 962 4.29 -11.80 -14.86
C PHE A 962 4.95 -11.55 -16.23
N LEU A 963 5.04 -12.58 -17.09
CA LEU A 963 5.56 -12.47 -18.45
C LEU A 963 4.58 -11.75 -19.39
N ALA A 964 3.28 -11.90 -19.14
CA ALA A 964 2.19 -11.32 -19.93
C ALA A 964 1.66 -9.99 -19.34
N SER A 965 2.53 -9.22 -18.68
CA SER A 965 2.12 -8.06 -17.89
C SER A 965 1.96 -6.74 -18.67
N GLY A 966 2.26 -6.74 -19.98
CA GLY A 966 2.13 -5.55 -20.83
C GLY A 966 1.81 -5.84 -22.30
N PRO A 967 1.30 -4.84 -23.06
CA PRO A 967 0.88 -5.04 -24.45
C PRO A 967 1.99 -5.51 -25.38
N LEU A 968 3.22 -5.03 -25.18
CA LEU A 968 4.37 -5.43 -25.98
C LEU A 968 4.80 -6.87 -25.66
N SER A 969 4.83 -7.25 -24.38
CA SER A 969 5.19 -8.62 -24.00
C SER A 969 4.14 -9.62 -24.49
N ASN A 970 2.85 -9.27 -24.42
CA ASN A 970 1.77 -10.11 -24.96
C ASN A 970 1.92 -10.33 -26.46
N LYS A 971 2.20 -9.27 -27.24
CA LYS A 971 2.49 -9.38 -28.68
C LYS A 971 3.72 -10.25 -28.96
N LEU A 972 4.79 -10.10 -28.18
CA LEU A 972 6.01 -10.91 -28.33
C LEU A 972 5.79 -12.39 -27.98
N ILE A 973 5.00 -12.68 -26.95
CA ILE A 973 4.66 -14.04 -26.57
C ILE A 973 3.79 -14.68 -27.65
N TYR A 974 2.75 -13.99 -28.09
CA TYR A 974 1.86 -14.46 -29.16
C TYR A 974 2.67 -14.76 -30.44
N ALA A 975 3.52 -13.81 -30.87
CA ALA A 975 4.44 -14.00 -32.00
C ALA A 975 5.45 -15.14 -31.77
N GLY A 976 5.91 -15.34 -30.52
CA GLY A 976 6.81 -16.44 -30.16
C GLY A 976 6.14 -17.82 -30.31
N TYR A 977 4.87 -17.95 -29.90
CA TYR A 977 4.09 -19.16 -30.13
C TYR A 977 3.84 -19.39 -31.62
N THR A 978 3.54 -18.33 -32.37
CA THR A 978 3.48 -18.38 -33.83
C THR A 978 4.79 -18.94 -34.43
N CYS A 979 5.95 -18.44 -34.00
CA CYS A 979 7.26 -18.95 -34.45
C CYS A 979 7.46 -20.43 -34.10
N LYS A 980 7.11 -20.85 -32.87
CA LYS A 980 7.26 -22.23 -32.40
C LYS A 980 6.41 -23.22 -33.21
N GLN A 981 5.23 -22.80 -33.66
CA GLN A 981 4.36 -23.57 -34.54
C GLN A 981 4.79 -23.54 -36.02
N GLY A 982 5.95 -22.97 -36.34
CA GLY A 982 6.54 -23.00 -37.69
C GLY A 982 5.97 -21.98 -38.68
N TRP A 983 5.17 -21.00 -38.24
CA TRP A 983 4.44 -20.09 -39.14
C TRP A 983 5.31 -19.13 -39.98
N PHE A 984 6.56 -18.85 -39.57
CA PHE A 984 7.41 -17.83 -40.21
C PHE A 984 8.25 -18.33 -41.39
N PHE A 985 8.62 -19.61 -41.43
CA PHE A 985 9.57 -20.14 -42.41
C PHE A 985 8.98 -21.27 -43.29
N THR A 986 7.70 -21.56 -43.14
CA THR A 986 7.07 -22.64 -43.91
C THR A 986 6.58 -22.12 -45.26
N GLN A 987 7.21 -22.56 -46.36
CA GLN A 987 6.75 -22.27 -47.72
C GLN A 987 5.29 -22.68 -47.91
N CYS A 988 4.52 -21.86 -48.64
CA CYS A 988 3.17 -22.20 -49.08
C CYS A 988 3.21 -23.44 -49.98
N ILE A 989 2.91 -24.61 -49.41
CA ILE A 989 2.53 -25.77 -50.21
C ILE A 989 1.06 -25.56 -50.57
N SER A 990 0.71 -25.78 -51.84
CA SER A 990 -0.64 -25.65 -52.38
C SER A 990 -1.62 -26.71 -51.87
N ASP A 991 -1.14 -27.60 -51.00
CA ASP A 991 -1.86 -28.78 -50.54
C ASP A 991 -2.44 -28.56 -49.12
N PRO A 992 -3.78 -28.46 -48.97
CA PRO A 992 -4.44 -28.32 -47.67
C PRO A 992 -4.21 -29.53 -46.75
N GLU A 993 -3.72 -30.65 -47.27
CA GLU A 993 -3.46 -31.86 -46.51
C GLU A 993 -2.38 -31.70 -45.40
N LEU A 994 -1.48 -30.71 -45.48
CA LEU A 994 -0.33 -30.65 -44.54
C LEU A 994 -0.54 -29.76 -43.29
N ARG A 995 -1.73 -29.17 -43.06
CA ARG A 995 -1.87 -28.01 -42.14
C ARG A 995 -3.06 -28.02 -41.17
N GLY A 996 -3.38 -29.17 -40.58
CA GLY A 996 -4.38 -29.26 -39.49
C GLY A 996 -5.86 -29.07 -39.91
N LEU A 997 -6.11 -28.91 -41.21
CA LEU A 997 -7.47 -28.86 -41.80
C LEU A 997 -7.91 -30.22 -42.36
N ARG A 998 -7.08 -31.28 -42.25
CA ARG A 998 -7.42 -32.65 -42.69
C ARG A 998 -8.65 -33.22 -41.99
N ASN A 999 -8.97 -32.71 -40.82
CA ASN A 999 -10.09 -33.17 -40.04
C ASN A 999 -11.40 -32.54 -40.53
N ILE A 1000 -11.37 -31.42 -41.26
CA ILE A 1000 -12.58 -30.83 -41.85
C ILE A 1000 -12.92 -31.61 -43.12
N ILE A 1001 -13.95 -32.46 -43.04
CA ILE A 1001 -14.40 -33.29 -44.15
C ILE A 1001 -15.24 -32.46 -45.14
N ARG A 1002 -16.11 -31.60 -44.60
CA ARG A 1002 -17.11 -30.88 -45.40
C ARG A 1002 -17.38 -29.50 -44.83
N LEU A 1003 -17.59 -28.55 -45.72
CA LEU A 1003 -18.05 -27.19 -45.44
C LEU A 1003 -19.31 -26.94 -46.27
N ALA A 1004 -20.45 -26.83 -45.59
CA ALA A 1004 -21.73 -26.52 -46.20
C ALA A 1004 -22.19 -25.12 -45.79
N ILE A 1005 -22.86 -24.41 -46.70
CA ILE A 1005 -23.42 -23.09 -46.41
C ILE A 1005 -24.86 -22.96 -46.86
N LYS A 1006 -25.57 -21.99 -46.29
CA LYS A 1006 -26.81 -21.45 -46.87
C LYS A 1006 -26.58 -20.03 -47.38
N ARG A 1007 -27.06 -19.73 -48.58
CA ARG A 1007 -27.11 -18.36 -49.11
C ARG A 1007 -28.36 -17.64 -48.61
N MET A 1008 -28.38 -16.31 -48.59
CA MET A 1008 -29.51 -15.49 -48.10
C MET A 1008 -30.87 -15.94 -48.64
N ASP A 1009 -30.95 -16.27 -49.93
CA ASP A 1009 -32.21 -16.62 -50.60
C ASP A 1009 -32.44 -18.14 -50.77
N SER A 1010 -31.63 -18.99 -50.13
CA SER A 1010 -31.69 -20.44 -50.28
C SER A 1010 -31.98 -21.14 -48.96
N SER A 1011 -33.03 -21.96 -48.93
CA SER A 1011 -33.29 -22.89 -47.82
C SER A 1011 -32.41 -24.14 -47.86
N GLU A 1012 -31.80 -24.43 -49.01
CA GLU A 1012 -30.96 -25.61 -49.23
C GLU A 1012 -29.50 -25.35 -48.87
N TRP A 1013 -28.85 -26.39 -48.32
CA TRP A 1013 -27.42 -26.40 -48.02
C TRP A 1013 -26.61 -26.67 -49.30
N GLU A 1014 -25.60 -25.84 -49.55
CA GLU A 1014 -24.65 -25.97 -50.65
C GLU A 1014 -23.28 -26.36 -50.10
N ASN A 1015 -22.72 -27.49 -50.56
CA ASN A 1015 -21.35 -27.88 -50.24
C ASN A 1015 -20.35 -27.05 -51.05
N ILE A 1016 -19.44 -26.34 -50.37
CA ILE A 1016 -18.42 -25.54 -51.05
C ILE A 1016 -17.07 -26.26 -51.04
N PRO A 1017 -16.45 -26.50 -52.21
CA PRO A 1017 -15.07 -26.93 -52.27
C PRO A 1017 -14.13 -25.80 -51.87
N VAL A 1018 -13.17 -26.06 -50.97
CA VAL A 1018 -12.15 -25.07 -50.57
C VAL A 1018 -11.33 -24.65 -51.82
N PRO A 1019 -11.37 -23.38 -52.27
CA PRO A 1019 -10.84 -23.01 -53.58
C PRO A 1019 -9.31 -23.12 -53.72
N SER A 1020 -8.85 -23.75 -54.81
CA SER A 1020 -7.41 -23.86 -55.14
C SER A 1020 -6.79 -22.52 -55.60
N ARG A 1021 -7.53 -21.63 -56.31
CA ARG A 1021 -7.07 -20.32 -56.83
C ARG A 1021 -8.05 -19.14 -56.60
N GLN A 1022 -7.49 -17.92 -56.67
CA GLN A 1022 -7.92 -16.63 -56.09
C GLN A 1022 -9.20 -15.98 -56.66
N LYS A 1023 -9.99 -15.37 -55.76
CA LYS A 1023 -10.55 -14.01 -55.92
C LYS A 1023 -9.99 -13.13 -54.78
N GLY A 1024 -9.98 -11.82 -55.01
CA GLY A 1024 -9.44 -10.83 -54.07
C GLY A 1024 -10.23 -10.72 -52.76
N PHE A 1025 -9.72 -9.89 -51.85
CA PHE A 1025 -10.39 -9.54 -50.60
C PHE A 1025 -11.72 -8.83 -50.87
N VAL A 1026 -12.80 -9.24 -50.20
CA VAL A 1026 -14.09 -8.54 -50.15
C VAL A 1026 -14.18 -7.90 -48.77
N GLU A 1027 -14.53 -6.62 -48.73
CA GLU A 1027 -14.67 -5.86 -47.49
C GLU A 1027 -15.96 -6.28 -46.79
N ALA A 1028 -15.85 -6.82 -45.57
CA ALA A 1028 -17.00 -7.23 -44.77
C ALA A 1028 -17.77 -5.98 -44.28
N GLN A 1029 -19.10 -5.99 -44.40
CA GLN A 1029 -19.95 -4.91 -43.89
C GLN A 1029 -20.59 -5.34 -42.57
N SER A 1030 -20.50 -4.50 -41.53
CA SER A 1030 -21.27 -4.72 -40.31
C SER A 1030 -22.76 -4.51 -40.60
N ASP A 1031 -23.63 -5.41 -40.13
CA ASP A 1031 -25.10 -5.34 -40.23
C ASP A 1031 -25.70 -5.69 -41.61
N ASP A 1032 -24.98 -6.46 -42.44
CA ASP A 1032 -25.52 -7.01 -43.70
C ASP A 1032 -26.22 -8.37 -43.52
N GLY A 1033 -26.13 -8.96 -42.32
CA GLY A 1033 -26.71 -10.24 -41.95
C GLY A 1033 -26.06 -11.48 -42.57
N LEU A 1034 -24.81 -11.36 -43.02
CA LEU A 1034 -24.08 -12.43 -43.66
C LEU A 1034 -22.73 -12.73 -42.98
N LEU A 1035 -22.35 -14.01 -42.93
CA LEU A 1035 -21.04 -14.47 -42.48
C LEU A 1035 -20.06 -14.47 -43.64
N GLU A 1036 -18.89 -13.90 -43.39
CA GLU A 1036 -17.75 -14.00 -44.29
C GLU A 1036 -16.82 -15.14 -43.88
N ILE A 1037 -16.55 -16.04 -44.82
CA ILE A 1037 -15.70 -17.21 -44.59
C ILE A 1037 -14.35 -16.99 -45.28
N PHE A 1038 -13.28 -16.98 -44.50
CA PHE A 1038 -11.92 -16.78 -44.99
C PHE A 1038 -11.00 -17.98 -44.68
N GLY A 1039 -10.14 -18.33 -45.64
CA GLY A 1039 -9.05 -19.28 -45.47
C GLY A 1039 -7.68 -18.58 -45.42
N LEU A 1040 -6.86 -18.89 -44.42
CA LEU A 1040 -5.54 -18.27 -44.23
C LEU A 1040 -4.40 -19.17 -44.75
N LYS A 1041 -3.48 -18.61 -45.55
CA LYS A 1041 -2.37 -19.36 -46.17
C LYS A 1041 -0.99 -19.17 -45.54
N GLN A 1042 -0.75 -18.10 -44.77
CA GLN A 1042 0.56 -17.77 -44.21
C GLN A 1042 0.46 -17.16 -42.81
N GLY A 1043 1.54 -17.31 -42.05
CA GLY A 1043 1.55 -16.96 -40.65
C GLY A 1043 1.89 -15.51 -40.28
N TRP A 1044 2.08 -14.63 -41.26
CA TRP A 1044 2.27 -13.21 -40.97
C TRP A 1044 1.07 -12.56 -40.27
N HIS A 1045 -0.11 -13.20 -40.33
CA HIS A 1045 -1.36 -12.74 -39.74
C HIS A 1045 -1.35 -12.67 -38.20
N ALA A 1046 -0.78 -13.65 -37.50
CA ALA A 1046 -0.84 -13.74 -36.03
C ALA A 1046 0.05 -12.70 -35.33
N SER A 1047 1.10 -12.22 -36.01
CA SER A 1047 2.05 -11.27 -35.43
C SER A 1047 1.63 -9.80 -35.55
N LEU A 1048 0.64 -9.50 -36.39
CA LEU A 1048 0.17 -8.15 -36.69
C LEU A 1048 -1.35 -8.09 -36.54
N VAL A 1049 -1.80 -7.93 -35.29
CA VAL A 1049 -3.20 -7.65 -34.96
C VAL A 1049 -3.74 -6.34 -35.57
N MET A 1050 -3.04 -5.67 -36.51
CA MET A 1050 -3.49 -4.44 -37.20
C MET A 1050 -2.66 -4.11 -38.46
N VAL A 1051 -2.64 -4.97 -39.47
CA VAL A 1051 -2.39 -4.54 -40.86
C VAL A 1051 -3.23 -5.46 -41.74
N GLU A 1052 -3.84 -4.90 -42.78
CA GLU A 1052 -4.61 -5.55 -43.86
C GLU A 1052 -4.42 -7.08 -43.95
N LEU A 1053 -5.50 -7.83 -44.20
CA LEU A 1053 -5.50 -9.28 -44.47
C LEU A 1053 -4.75 -9.62 -45.78
N ILE A 1054 -3.45 -9.29 -45.86
CA ILE A 1054 -2.57 -9.26 -47.03
C ILE A 1054 -2.48 -10.63 -47.72
N SER A 1055 -2.90 -11.73 -47.07
CA SER A 1055 -2.87 -13.09 -47.63
C SER A 1055 -4.09 -13.99 -47.34
N ALA A 1056 -5.22 -13.42 -46.93
CA ALA A 1056 -6.46 -14.20 -46.72
C ALA A 1056 -7.17 -14.49 -48.05
N LYS A 1057 -7.77 -15.68 -48.17
CA LYS A 1057 -8.61 -16.07 -49.30
C LYS A 1057 -10.07 -16.03 -48.87
N HIS A 1058 -10.89 -15.21 -49.53
CA HIS A 1058 -12.34 -15.28 -49.40
C HIS A 1058 -12.85 -16.61 -49.98
N ILE A 1059 -13.58 -17.38 -49.19
CA ILE A 1059 -14.14 -18.68 -49.56
C ILE A 1059 -15.60 -18.49 -50.00
N ALA A 1060 -16.42 -17.91 -49.13
CA ALA A 1060 -17.82 -17.66 -49.39
C ALA A 1060 -18.40 -16.64 -48.41
N GLN A 1061 -19.59 -16.16 -48.75
CA GLN A 1061 -20.47 -15.38 -47.90
C GLN A 1061 -21.78 -16.18 -47.69
N ALA A 1062 -22.25 -16.30 -46.45
CA ALA A 1062 -23.32 -17.24 -46.10
C ALA A 1062 -24.24 -16.72 -44.98
N ALA A 1063 -25.52 -17.09 -45.01
CA ALA A 1063 -26.48 -16.85 -43.92
C ALA A 1063 -26.36 -17.88 -42.78
N ALA A 1064 -25.85 -19.08 -43.09
CA ALA A 1064 -25.53 -20.11 -42.12
C ALA A 1064 -24.39 -20.99 -42.64
N VAL A 1065 -23.61 -21.55 -41.71
CA VAL A 1065 -22.44 -22.39 -42.01
C VAL A 1065 -22.53 -23.68 -41.20
N ARG A 1066 -22.22 -24.80 -41.83
CA ARG A 1066 -22.03 -26.09 -41.18
C ARG A 1066 -20.66 -26.65 -41.54
N ILE A 1067 -19.92 -27.04 -40.52
CA ILE A 1067 -18.59 -27.64 -40.65
C ILE A 1067 -18.64 -29.04 -40.08
N GLU A 1068 -18.28 -30.03 -40.89
CA GLU A 1068 -18.13 -31.41 -40.45
C GLU A 1068 -16.66 -31.73 -40.20
N ILE A 1069 -16.36 -32.18 -38.98
CA ILE A 1069 -15.00 -32.45 -38.51
C ILE A 1069 -14.90 -33.89 -38.01
N LYS A 1070 -13.93 -34.67 -38.47
CA LYS A 1070 -13.72 -36.05 -38.01
C LYS A 1070 -12.31 -36.26 -37.49
N GLY A 1071 -12.21 -37.03 -36.40
CA GLY A 1071 -10.94 -37.49 -35.86
C GLY A 1071 -10.23 -38.44 -36.82
N GLY A 1072 -8.91 -38.37 -36.84
CA GLY A 1072 -8.06 -39.19 -37.71
C GLY A 1072 -6.71 -39.41 -37.05
N GLN A 1073 -5.64 -38.86 -37.64
CA GLN A 1073 -4.32 -38.82 -36.99
C GLN A 1073 -4.25 -37.87 -35.78
N TRP A 1074 -5.23 -36.98 -35.63
CA TRP A 1074 -5.29 -35.97 -34.58
C TRP A 1074 -6.47 -36.27 -33.66
N ARG A 1075 -6.20 -36.35 -32.35
CA ARG A 1075 -7.20 -36.59 -31.30
C ARG A 1075 -7.98 -35.34 -30.89
N ASP A 1076 -7.46 -34.16 -31.20
CA ASP A 1076 -8.05 -32.88 -30.80
C ASP A 1076 -7.98 -31.85 -31.93
N ALA A 1077 -9.00 -31.01 -32.03
CA ALA A 1077 -9.00 -29.75 -32.77
C ALA A 1077 -8.85 -28.57 -31.81
N TYR A 1078 -8.11 -27.54 -32.20
CA TYR A 1078 -8.11 -26.27 -31.49
C TYR A 1078 -9.17 -25.37 -32.10
N MET A 1079 -10.03 -24.80 -31.27
CA MET A 1079 -11.09 -23.88 -31.66
C MET A 1079 -10.99 -22.59 -30.85
N GLN A 1080 -11.49 -21.48 -31.40
CA GLN A 1080 -11.48 -20.19 -30.73
C GLN A 1080 -12.66 -19.35 -31.15
N MET A 1081 -13.23 -18.66 -30.17
CA MET A 1081 -14.38 -17.77 -30.34
C MET A 1081 -14.06 -16.42 -29.69
N ASP A 1082 -14.07 -15.33 -30.46
CA ASP A 1082 -13.82 -13.96 -29.98
C ASP A 1082 -12.55 -13.78 -29.12
N GLY A 1083 -11.50 -14.57 -29.38
CA GLY A 1083 -10.27 -14.51 -28.58
C GLY A 1083 -10.20 -15.51 -27.43
N GLU A 1084 -11.24 -16.31 -27.18
CA GLU A 1084 -11.26 -17.38 -26.18
C GLU A 1084 -11.05 -18.74 -26.86
N PRO A 1085 -9.86 -19.36 -26.70
CA PRO A 1085 -9.52 -20.63 -27.32
C PRO A 1085 -9.82 -21.82 -26.40
N TRP A 1086 -10.15 -22.96 -26.98
CA TRP A 1086 -10.24 -24.24 -26.29
C TRP A 1086 -9.74 -25.39 -27.17
N LYS A 1087 -9.58 -26.56 -26.55
CA LYS A 1087 -9.13 -27.79 -27.19
C LYS A 1087 -10.32 -28.76 -27.25
N GLN A 1088 -10.86 -28.94 -28.45
CA GLN A 1088 -12.01 -29.79 -28.74
C GLN A 1088 -11.57 -31.23 -29.05
N PRO A 1089 -11.97 -32.24 -28.25
CA PRO A 1089 -11.71 -33.64 -28.58
C PRO A 1089 -12.49 -34.06 -29.84
N LEU A 1090 -11.92 -35.00 -30.61
CA LEU A 1090 -12.51 -35.53 -31.84
C LEU A 1090 -12.52 -37.07 -31.85
N SER A 1091 -13.68 -37.66 -32.11
CA SER A 1091 -13.83 -39.10 -32.32
C SER A 1091 -13.31 -39.52 -33.70
N SER A 1092 -12.62 -40.66 -33.78
CA SER A 1092 -12.21 -41.24 -35.07
C SER A 1092 -13.34 -41.97 -35.79
N GLU A 1093 -14.39 -42.38 -35.05
CA GLU A 1093 -15.50 -43.16 -35.58
C GLU A 1093 -16.61 -42.27 -36.13
N TYR A 1094 -16.95 -41.21 -35.38
CA TYR A 1094 -18.07 -40.31 -35.69
C TYR A 1094 -17.61 -38.85 -35.92
N SER A 1095 -18.38 -38.10 -36.72
CA SER A 1095 -18.11 -36.69 -37.02
C SER A 1095 -18.62 -35.76 -35.90
N THR A 1096 -17.84 -34.74 -35.57
CA THR A 1096 -18.24 -33.55 -34.81
C THR A 1096 -18.76 -32.49 -35.78
N PHE A 1097 -19.91 -31.87 -35.46
CA PHE A 1097 -20.53 -30.84 -36.28
C PHE A 1097 -20.44 -29.48 -35.60
N VAL A 1098 -20.09 -28.45 -36.37
CA VAL A 1098 -20.13 -27.05 -35.94
C VAL A 1098 -21.15 -26.31 -36.81
N ASP A 1099 -22.26 -25.92 -36.20
CA ASP A 1099 -23.34 -25.16 -36.83
C ASP A 1099 -23.29 -23.71 -36.40
N ILE A 1100 -23.26 -22.79 -37.37
CA ILE A 1100 -23.26 -21.36 -37.13
C ILE A 1100 -24.44 -20.71 -37.86
N LYS A 1101 -25.27 -19.96 -37.12
CA LYS A 1101 -26.47 -19.28 -37.62
C LYS A 1101 -26.58 -17.87 -37.06
N LYS A 1102 -27.17 -16.93 -37.81
CA LYS A 1102 -27.42 -15.57 -37.33
C LYS A 1102 -28.38 -15.60 -36.14
N VAL A 1103 -28.08 -14.85 -35.08
CA VAL A 1103 -29.01 -14.59 -33.98
C VAL A 1103 -30.07 -13.61 -34.49
N PRO A 1104 -31.37 -13.87 -34.27
CA PRO A 1104 -32.44 -13.08 -34.88
C PRO A 1104 -32.58 -11.64 -34.34
N TYR A 1105 -31.89 -11.32 -33.24
CA TYR A 1105 -31.90 -10.00 -32.61
C TYR A 1105 -30.49 -9.42 -32.53
N PRO A 1106 -30.29 -8.13 -32.86
CA PRO A 1106 -28.98 -7.49 -32.76
C PRO A 1106 -28.65 -7.16 -31.30
N SER A 1107 -27.36 -7.20 -30.97
CA SER A 1107 -26.86 -6.66 -29.71
C SER A 1107 -26.64 -5.15 -29.78
N LEU A 1108 -26.85 -4.46 -28.66
CA LEU A 1108 -26.73 -3.01 -28.59
C LEU A 1108 -25.36 -2.61 -28.04
N ILE A 1109 -24.60 -1.85 -28.84
CA ILE A 1109 -23.26 -1.38 -28.49
C ILE A 1109 -23.19 0.15 -28.57
N ILE A 1110 -22.47 0.77 -27.64
CA ILE A 1110 -22.29 2.23 -27.59
C ILE A 1110 -21.11 2.60 -28.48
N ASN A 1111 -21.31 3.56 -29.37
CA ASN A 1111 -20.28 4.05 -30.27
C ASN A 1111 -19.31 5.02 -29.55
N GLY A 1112 -18.02 4.82 -29.78
CA GLY A 1112 -16.92 5.59 -29.23
C GLY A 1112 -16.51 6.82 -30.07
N GLY A 1113 -17.10 7.06 -31.26
CA GLY A 1113 -16.91 8.28 -32.09
C GLY A 1113 -18.15 8.55 -32.98
N ASP A 1114 -18.44 9.76 -33.50
CA ASP A 1114 -17.79 11.08 -33.51
C ASP A 1114 -18.73 12.20 -33.03
N ARG A 1115 -18.18 13.13 -32.24
CA ARG A 1115 -18.03 14.56 -32.60
C ARG A 1115 -16.81 15.15 -31.91
#